data_AF-A0AAD9I112-F1
#
_entry.id   AF-A0AAD9I112-F1
#
_cell.length_a   1.000
_cell.length_b   1.000
_cell.length_c   1.000
_cell.angle_alpha   90.00
_cell.angle_beta   90.00
_cell.angle_gamma   90.00
#
_symmetry.space_group_name_H-M   'P 1'
#
loop_
_entity.id
_entity.type
_entity.pdbx_description
1 polymer ?
#
loop_
_entity_poly.entity_id
_entity_poly.type
_entity_poly.pdbx_seq_one_letter_code
_entity_poly.pdbx_strand_id
1 'polypeptide(L)'
;MTAAPGLTPRTIAIIGGGPCGLTLARLLQVKGISDYVVFERDAAPPSSAASPNATRLRAGGSLDLHPDSGQRALREAGLHGQFAAMARWGAATVLRIAGKDGAVVFETGDDRDLPEIDRVDLRQILLDSIPAEKIRWGCKAAGAEMAEDGPVVTFEDGQVVKGVGLVVGCDGLWSKIRPLIHPVEPDYSGRTIIESRVAPSHPVYAKVAARTGEGFLMCLQDGKGIMAMRQGDASYRLYVNLEVPETYLDDGAVDLADAEATSTLLTTSPDFYADWADELKAFIRAGTDCYPWRLYSLPVDSLAWEPASVPGVTVAGDAAHVTMPYAGEGVNCSMADALVLAEKIAEYGTEREGLQRAVREYEADMQVRAKGLITRTERNGELLFDRQGAPHTFVKMVQSTNAQQPAAALSAFPTSPSPSPIVPAPPSDHDGAAAAAETVLYLAYGSNMCAQTFLGKRGIRPLSALNVSAPSLRLTFDLPILPYAEPCTSNVAPRRLPKPQEQQSEPASDRGRAPTWTRGLVGVVYEVTRADYATIIATEGGGASYTEILAPCIALAPPARAGAGHGSNPFPCRRPFLARTLYAPRPRPGDDDDDDRRLRLPLLPPCRPDPDQAQPSARYLALLVAGAAEHGLPAEYQAYLRALRPYTITSRRQELGRVVFAGFWRAVLVPLLVVGPWCADKRTGRVPPWFAAVLVVVLHLIWMSYDAMAKPVFGDGETTVGEGEGARGVNWARGRVLDEEKGALLGDMA
;
A
#
# COMPACT_ATOMS: atom_id res chain seq x y z
N MET A 1 12.64 -44.46 -12.81
CA MET A 1 11.80 -43.39 -12.25
C MET A 1 10.69 -44.02 -11.44
N THR A 2 10.63 -43.70 -10.15
CA THR A 2 9.66 -44.28 -9.23
C THR A 2 8.64 -43.20 -8.87
N ALA A 3 7.34 -43.47 -9.07
CA ALA A 3 6.30 -42.51 -8.71
C ALA A 3 6.29 -42.30 -7.18
N ALA A 4 6.23 -41.06 -6.74
CA ALA A 4 6.22 -40.76 -5.33
C ALA A 4 4.90 -41.30 -4.69
N PRO A 5 4.97 -42.07 -3.60
CA PRO A 5 3.82 -42.82 -3.09
C PRO A 5 2.72 -41.90 -2.54
N GLY A 6 1.46 -42.35 -2.53
CA GLY A 6 0.36 -41.68 -1.81
C GLY A 6 -0.13 -40.35 -2.39
N LEU A 7 0.19 -40.04 -3.66
CA LEU A 7 -0.33 -38.87 -4.36
C LEU A 7 -1.64 -39.21 -5.08
N THR A 8 -2.58 -38.27 -5.09
CA THR A 8 -3.89 -38.37 -5.74
C THR A 8 -4.12 -37.22 -6.72
N PRO A 9 -5.12 -37.32 -7.62
CA PRO A 9 -5.51 -36.22 -8.50
C PRO A 9 -6.00 -34.95 -7.80
N ARG A 10 -6.22 -34.98 -6.47
CA ARG A 10 -6.57 -33.81 -5.65
C ARG A 10 -5.38 -33.26 -4.87
N THR A 11 -4.26 -33.98 -4.86
CA THR A 11 -3.07 -33.57 -4.11
C THR A 11 -2.49 -32.30 -4.68
N ILE A 12 -2.12 -31.38 -3.79
CA ILE A 12 -1.33 -30.19 -4.09
C ILE A 12 0.14 -30.49 -3.75
N ALA A 13 1.00 -30.56 -4.77
CA ALA A 13 2.43 -30.76 -4.60
C ALA A 13 3.15 -29.40 -4.50
N ILE A 14 3.69 -29.10 -3.33
CA ILE A 14 4.43 -27.86 -3.05
C ILE A 14 5.92 -28.16 -3.18
N ILE A 15 6.58 -27.58 -4.18
CA ILE A 15 7.99 -27.82 -4.47
C ILE A 15 8.81 -26.72 -3.80
N GLY A 16 9.43 -27.00 -2.66
CA GLY A 16 10.24 -26.07 -1.86
C GLY A 16 9.67 -25.82 -0.46
N GLY A 17 10.47 -26.05 0.58
CA GLY A 17 10.15 -25.83 1.99
C GLY A 17 10.80 -24.56 2.56
N GLY A 18 10.83 -23.49 1.76
CA GLY A 18 11.12 -22.14 2.22
C GLY A 18 9.90 -21.46 2.89
N PRO A 19 10.03 -20.18 3.31
CA PRO A 19 8.93 -19.47 3.98
C PRO A 19 7.62 -19.48 3.19
N CYS A 20 7.67 -19.30 1.86
CA CYS A 20 6.48 -19.36 1.00
C CYS A 20 5.78 -20.73 1.06
N GLY A 21 6.48 -21.80 0.70
CA GLY A 21 5.91 -23.14 0.59
C GLY A 21 5.41 -23.70 1.93
N LEU A 22 6.16 -23.47 3.02
CA LEU A 22 5.71 -23.88 4.34
C LEU A 22 4.53 -23.04 4.84
N THR A 23 4.49 -21.74 4.56
CA THR A 23 3.32 -20.90 4.89
C THR A 23 2.08 -21.40 4.13
N LEU A 24 2.22 -21.72 2.84
CA LEU A 24 1.12 -22.27 2.03
C LEU A 24 0.62 -23.60 2.62
N ALA A 25 1.53 -24.54 2.89
CA ALA A 25 1.21 -25.83 3.49
C ALA A 25 0.45 -25.69 4.82
N ARG A 26 0.91 -24.80 5.71
CA ARG A 26 0.22 -24.53 6.97
C ARG A 26 -1.15 -23.90 6.75
N LEU A 27 -1.28 -22.97 5.83
CA LEU A 27 -2.55 -22.30 5.55
C LEU A 27 -3.58 -23.27 4.95
N LEU A 28 -3.17 -24.20 4.10
CA LEU A 28 -4.03 -25.29 3.62
C LEU A 28 -4.51 -26.16 4.78
N GLN A 29 -3.60 -26.54 5.69
CA GLN A 29 -3.91 -27.34 6.87
C GLN A 29 -4.98 -26.69 7.77
N VAL A 30 -4.86 -25.40 8.09
CA VAL A 30 -5.84 -24.70 8.94
C VAL A 30 -7.17 -24.46 8.24
N LYS A 31 -7.19 -24.45 6.91
CA LYS A 31 -8.41 -24.38 6.08
C LYS A 31 -9.06 -25.75 5.86
N GLY A 32 -8.55 -26.81 6.49
CA GLY A 32 -9.11 -28.16 6.38
C GLY A 32 -8.74 -28.89 5.09
N ILE A 33 -7.80 -28.36 4.29
CA ILE A 33 -7.30 -29.01 3.08
C ILE A 33 -6.09 -29.84 3.48
N SER A 34 -6.28 -31.16 3.60
CA SER A 34 -5.24 -32.09 4.03
C SER A 34 -4.49 -32.75 2.87
N ASP A 35 -5.00 -32.69 1.64
CA ASP A 35 -4.39 -33.35 0.48
C ASP A 35 -3.30 -32.47 -0.16
N TYR A 36 -2.21 -32.27 0.57
CA TYR A 36 -1.00 -31.60 0.08
C TYR A 36 0.26 -32.35 0.55
N VAL A 37 1.37 -32.13 -0.15
CA VAL A 37 2.70 -32.63 0.22
C VAL A 37 3.75 -31.58 -0.14
N VAL A 38 4.66 -31.30 0.80
CA VAL A 38 5.83 -30.42 0.59
C VAL A 38 7.04 -31.28 0.23
N PHE A 39 7.73 -30.93 -0.84
CA PHE A 39 8.97 -31.55 -1.28
C PHE A 39 10.12 -30.55 -1.05
N GLU A 40 11.07 -30.91 -0.19
CA GLU A 40 12.17 -30.04 0.24
C GLU A 40 13.51 -30.68 -0.13
N ARG A 41 14.43 -29.87 -0.68
CA ARG A 41 15.75 -30.31 -1.14
C ARG A 41 16.70 -30.66 -0.01
N ASP A 42 16.56 -30.03 1.15
CA ASP A 42 17.40 -30.33 2.31
C ASP A 42 17.24 -31.81 2.68
N ALA A 43 18.34 -32.47 3.06
CA ALA A 43 18.34 -33.91 3.30
C ALA A 43 17.49 -34.33 4.52
N ALA A 44 17.30 -33.42 5.48
CA ALA A 44 16.58 -33.67 6.72
C ALA A 44 16.19 -32.34 7.41
N PRO A 45 15.27 -32.37 8.40
CA PRO A 45 14.91 -31.19 9.18
C PRO A 45 16.12 -30.50 9.84
N PRO A 46 16.05 -29.18 10.08
CA PRO A 46 17.13 -28.43 10.75
C PRO A 46 17.46 -28.95 12.16
N SER A 47 16.50 -29.57 12.85
CA SER A 47 16.69 -30.18 14.17
C SER A 47 17.51 -31.49 14.14
N SER A 48 17.80 -32.03 12.96
CA SER A 48 18.59 -33.25 12.80
C SER A 48 20.09 -32.94 12.64
N ALA A 49 20.94 -33.77 13.26
CA ALA A 49 22.39 -33.70 13.11
C ALA A 49 22.89 -33.94 11.67
N ALA A 50 22.01 -34.37 10.77
CA ALA A 50 22.29 -34.67 9.37
C ALA A 50 22.08 -33.49 8.42
N SER A 51 21.57 -32.34 8.88
CA SER A 51 21.29 -31.19 8.00
C SER A 51 22.49 -30.22 7.96
N PRO A 52 23.22 -30.11 6.83
CA PRO A 52 24.29 -29.12 6.67
C PRO A 52 23.78 -27.66 6.72
N ASN A 53 22.47 -27.47 6.52
CA ASN A 53 21.76 -26.19 6.62
C ASN A 53 21.13 -25.95 8.00
N ALA A 54 21.36 -26.83 8.98
CA ALA A 54 20.88 -26.70 10.36
C ALA A 54 21.47 -25.50 11.12
N THR A 55 22.60 -24.98 10.65
CA THR A 55 23.30 -23.91 11.37
C THR A 55 22.84 -22.55 10.87
N ARG A 56 22.67 -21.61 11.80
CA ARG A 56 22.50 -20.17 11.54
C ARG A 56 23.56 -19.57 10.62
N LEU A 57 24.57 -20.32 10.19
CA LEU A 57 25.64 -19.90 9.30
C LEU A 57 25.17 -19.75 7.84
N ARG A 58 24.34 -20.67 7.32
CA ARG A 58 23.97 -20.72 5.88
C ARG A 58 22.54 -20.29 5.54
N ALA A 59 21.74 -19.90 6.53
CA ALA A 59 20.33 -19.57 6.36
C ALA A 59 20.04 -18.10 5.95
N GLY A 60 21.05 -17.27 5.70
CA GLY A 60 20.86 -15.83 5.46
C GLY A 60 20.52 -15.04 6.74
N GLY A 61 20.37 -13.72 6.60
CA GLY A 61 20.07 -12.80 7.71
C GLY A 61 18.66 -12.88 8.27
N SER A 62 18.37 -11.95 9.18
CA SER A 62 17.04 -11.75 9.74
C SER A 62 16.08 -11.18 8.70
N LEU A 63 14.80 -11.31 9.00
CA LEU A 63 13.69 -10.91 8.18
C LEU A 63 12.76 -10.02 9.02
N ASP A 64 12.39 -8.86 8.51
CA ASP A 64 11.33 -8.05 9.07
C ASP A 64 9.98 -8.46 8.47
N LEU A 65 8.99 -8.76 9.32
CA LEU A 65 7.64 -9.12 8.85
C LEU A 65 6.68 -7.95 9.01
N HIS A 66 6.02 -7.58 7.92
CA HIS A 66 5.13 -6.44 7.85
C HIS A 66 3.71 -6.80 8.33
N PRO A 67 2.96 -5.85 8.90
CA PRO A 67 1.64 -6.11 9.48
C PRO A 67 0.64 -6.68 8.47
N ASP A 68 0.56 -6.11 7.27
CA ASP A 68 -0.48 -6.43 6.28
C ASP A 68 -0.18 -7.67 5.42
N SER A 69 1.05 -8.19 5.48
CA SER A 69 1.52 -9.31 4.65
C SER A 69 2.10 -10.44 5.49
N GLY A 70 3.39 -10.44 5.80
CA GLY A 70 4.07 -11.53 6.52
C GLY A 70 3.41 -11.84 7.87
N GLN A 71 3.12 -10.82 8.68
CA GLN A 71 2.44 -11.03 9.96
C GLN A 71 0.97 -11.44 9.78
N ARG A 72 0.27 -10.92 8.76
CA ARG A 72 -1.11 -11.34 8.44
C ARG A 72 -1.14 -12.83 8.11
N ALA A 73 -0.22 -13.31 7.27
CA ALA A 73 -0.12 -14.72 6.92
C ALA A 73 0.09 -15.60 8.16
N LEU A 74 0.96 -15.18 9.10
CA LEU A 74 1.14 -15.89 10.36
C LEU A 74 -0.07 -15.84 11.29
N ARG A 75 -0.82 -14.73 11.32
CA ARG A 75 -2.09 -14.65 12.07
C ARG A 75 -3.14 -15.61 11.51
N GLU A 76 -3.33 -15.63 10.20
CA GLU A 76 -4.28 -16.55 9.54
C GLU A 76 -3.82 -18.02 9.62
N ALA A 77 -2.51 -18.27 9.73
CA ALA A 77 -1.95 -19.59 10.01
C ALA A 77 -2.06 -20.02 11.50
N GLY A 78 -2.49 -19.12 12.39
CA GLY A 78 -2.56 -19.34 13.84
C GLY A 78 -1.19 -19.41 14.53
N LEU A 79 -0.14 -18.83 13.92
CA LEU A 79 1.26 -18.90 14.38
C LEU A 79 1.78 -17.57 14.97
N HIS A 80 0.94 -16.53 15.01
CA HIS A 80 1.37 -15.21 15.47
C HIS A 80 1.92 -15.21 16.91
N GLY A 81 1.39 -16.05 17.81
CA GLY A 81 1.92 -16.16 19.17
C GLY A 81 3.34 -16.73 19.25
N GLN A 82 3.64 -17.76 18.45
CA GLN A 82 4.99 -18.35 18.37
C GLN A 82 5.97 -17.37 17.71
N PHE A 83 5.51 -16.69 16.66
CA PHE A 83 6.25 -15.61 16.03
C PHE A 83 6.58 -14.48 17.01
N ALA A 84 5.59 -13.95 17.74
CA ALA A 84 5.80 -12.87 18.68
C ALA A 84 6.78 -13.23 19.81
N ALA A 85 6.87 -14.52 20.17
CA ALA A 85 7.80 -15.03 21.18
C ALA A 85 9.26 -15.11 20.69
N MET A 86 9.50 -15.24 19.38
CA MET A 86 10.84 -15.37 18.79
C MET A 86 11.30 -14.09 18.07
N ALA A 87 10.37 -13.28 17.59
CA ALA A 87 10.66 -12.03 16.91
C ALA A 87 11.22 -10.98 17.90
N ARG A 88 12.10 -10.13 17.39
CA ARG A 88 12.75 -9.06 18.14
C ARG A 88 12.13 -7.73 17.77
N TRP A 89 11.73 -6.98 18.80
CA TRP A 89 10.96 -5.75 18.70
C TRP A 89 11.77 -4.54 19.19
N GLY A 90 11.27 -3.33 18.97
CA GLY A 90 11.82 -2.11 19.56
C GLY A 90 13.23 -1.78 19.05
N ALA A 91 14.25 -1.87 19.90
CA ALA A 91 15.62 -1.53 19.50
C ALA A 91 16.15 -2.37 18.32
N ALA A 92 15.61 -3.59 18.14
CA ALA A 92 15.95 -4.44 17.00
C ALA A 92 15.39 -3.94 15.66
N THR A 93 14.37 -3.07 15.67
CA THR A 93 13.76 -2.52 14.46
C THR A 93 14.37 -1.17 14.05
N VAL A 94 15.40 -0.71 14.78
CA VAL A 94 16.09 0.54 14.51
C VAL A 94 16.97 0.39 13.27
N LEU A 95 16.78 1.29 12.31
CA LEU A 95 17.62 1.47 11.13
C LEU A 95 18.51 2.71 11.32
N ARG A 96 19.82 2.52 11.22
CA ARG A 96 20.83 3.58 11.16
C ARG A 96 21.41 3.68 9.75
N ILE A 97 21.54 4.90 9.25
CA ILE A 97 22.18 5.19 7.97
C ILE A 97 23.39 6.10 8.22
N ALA A 98 24.53 5.74 7.63
CA ALA A 98 25.79 6.45 7.79
C ALA A 98 26.53 6.64 6.45
N GLY A 99 27.46 7.60 6.40
CA GLY A 99 28.38 7.79 5.27
C GLY A 99 29.62 6.90 5.34
N LYS A 100 30.54 7.05 4.38
CA LYS A 100 31.80 6.29 4.33
C LYS A 100 32.80 6.64 5.43
N ASP A 101 32.60 7.78 6.08
CA ASP A 101 33.34 8.23 7.26
C ASP A 101 32.85 7.55 8.56
N GLY A 102 31.75 6.80 8.50
CA GLY A 102 31.11 6.16 9.65
C GLY A 102 30.25 7.11 10.50
N ALA A 103 30.05 8.36 10.07
CA ALA A 103 29.15 9.28 10.74
C ALA A 103 27.69 8.90 10.43
N VAL A 104 26.90 8.68 11.48
CA VAL A 104 25.45 8.41 11.35
C VAL A 104 24.76 9.71 10.93
N VAL A 105 24.08 9.67 9.79
CA VAL A 105 23.33 10.81 9.23
C VAL A 105 21.83 10.70 9.48
N PHE A 106 21.33 9.50 9.79
CA PHE A 106 19.92 9.27 10.06
C PHE A 106 19.71 8.01 10.93
N GLU A 107 18.70 8.05 11.79
CA GLU A 107 18.27 6.94 12.64
C GLU A 107 16.73 6.94 12.73
N THR A 108 16.10 5.77 12.69
CA THR A 108 14.64 5.63 12.82
C THR A 108 14.26 4.24 13.33
N GLY A 109 13.09 4.10 13.96
CA GLY A 109 12.38 2.81 14.03
C GLY A 109 12.33 2.11 15.38
N ASP A 110 12.32 2.82 16.52
CA ASP A 110 12.11 2.20 17.84
C ASP A 110 10.64 1.81 18.11
N ASP A 111 9.70 2.25 17.27
CA ASP A 111 8.23 2.11 17.42
C ASP A 111 7.55 1.40 16.22
N ARG A 112 8.32 0.82 15.29
CA ARG A 112 7.78 0.19 14.09
C ARG A 112 7.28 -1.22 14.37
N ASP A 113 6.11 -1.55 13.83
CA ASP A 113 5.57 -2.92 13.78
C ASP A 113 6.22 -3.72 12.63
N LEU A 114 7.56 -3.74 12.62
CA LEU A 114 8.42 -4.43 11.65
C LEU A 114 9.47 -5.27 12.40
N PRO A 115 9.05 -6.20 13.28
CA PRO A 115 9.97 -6.95 14.12
C PRO A 115 10.84 -7.90 13.28
N GLU A 116 12.08 -8.06 13.73
CA GLU A 116 13.09 -8.90 13.10
C GLU A 116 12.99 -10.34 13.60
N ILE A 117 12.96 -11.32 12.71
CA ILE A 117 13.06 -12.74 13.06
C ILE A 117 14.15 -13.42 12.24
N ASP A 118 14.95 -14.27 12.86
CA ASP A 118 15.97 -15.02 12.13
C ASP A 118 15.29 -16.04 11.21
N ARG A 119 15.79 -16.20 9.98
CA ARG A 119 15.18 -17.11 8.99
C ARG A 119 15.05 -18.55 9.52
N VAL A 120 16.01 -19.00 10.32
CA VAL A 120 15.97 -20.33 10.94
C VAL A 120 14.79 -20.48 11.91
N ASP A 121 14.49 -19.42 12.67
CA ASP A 121 13.44 -19.43 13.68
C ASP A 121 12.07 -19.38 13.01
N LEU A 122 11.90 -18.52 11.99
CA LEU A 122 10.68 -18.48 11.18
C LEU A 122 10.42 -19.83 10.49
N ARG A 123 11.46 -20.45 9.90
CA ARG A 123 11.33 -21.76 9.26
C ARG A 123 10.95 -22.83 10.28
N GLN A 124 11.54 -22.81 11.47
CA GLN A 124 11.23 -23.76 12.53
C GLN A 124 9.77 -23.64 12.99
N ILE A 125 9.27 -22.43 13.24
CA ILE A 125 7.86 -22.17 13.57
C ILE A 125 6.92 -22.79 12.51
N LEU A 126 7.24 -22.61 11.23
CA LEU A 126 6.44 -23.13 10.14
C LEU A 126 6.52 -24.66 10.04
N LEU A 127 7.71 -25.25 10.17
CA LEU A 127 7.90 -26.71 10.16
C LEU A 127 7.13 -27.39 11.30
N ASP A 128 7.24 -26.86 12.53
CA ASP A 128 6.57 -27.42 13.71
C ASP A 128 5.04 -27.33 13.63
N SER A 129 4.52 -26.51 12.73
CA SER A 129 3.08 -26.31 12.54
C SER A 129 2.44 -27.28 11.53
N ILE A 130 3.24 -28.08 10.83
CA ILE A 130 2.80 -28.99 9.77
C ILE A 130 3.09 -30.44 10.19
N PRO A 131 2.18 -31.41 9.93
CA PRO A 131 2.47 -32.81 10.20
C PRO A 131 3.73 -33.29 9.46
N ALA A 132 4.66 -33.93 10.15
CA ALA A 132 5.98 -34.27 9.61
C ALA A 132 5.89 -35.18 8.37
N GLU A 133 4.88 -36.05 8.31
CA GLU A 133 4.60 -36.94 7.18
C GLU A 133 4.16 -36.22 5.90
N LYS A 134 3.79 -34.93 6.00
CA LYS A 134 3.46 -34.08 4.85
C LYS A 134 4.69 -33.46 4.21
N ILE A 135 5.88 -33.65 4.78
CA ILE A 135 7.14 -33.08 4.29
C ILE A 135 8.06 -34.22 3.85
N ARG A 136 8.48 -34.17 2.59
CA ARG A 136 9.45 -35.10 1.99
C ARG A 136 10.77 -34.37 1.80
N TRP A 137 11.78 -34.85 2.51
CA TRP A 137 13.14 -34.31 2.49
C TRP A 137 13.99 -35.01 1.42
N GLY A 138 15.10 -34.39 1.04
CA GLY A 138 16.01 -34.89 0.00
C GLY A 138 15.45 -34.78 -1.42
N CYS A 139 14.36 -34.05 -1.62
CA CYS A 139 13.66 -33.91 -2.89
C CYS A 139 14.10 -32.62 -3.61
N LYS A 140 15.30 -32.63 -4.19
CA LYS A 140 15.77 -31.53 -5.04
C LYS A 140 15.25 -31.69 -6.47
N ALA A 141 14.43 -30.74 -6.93
CA ALA A 141 13.86 -30.78 -8.29
C ALA A 141 14.99 -30.63 -9.32
N ALA A 142 15.07 -31.58 -10.26
CA ALA A 142 15.99 -31.59 -11.37
C ALA A 142 15.37 -30.92 -12.61
N GLY A 143 14.07 -31.10 -12.81
CA GLY A 143 13.32 -30.54 -13.93
C GLY A 143 11.82 -30.79 -13.80
N ALA A 144 11.04 -30.10 -14.62
CA ALA A 144 9.62 -30.33 -14.75
C ALA A 144 9.20 -30.24 -16.23
N GLU A 145 8.16 -30.99 -16.59
CA GLU A 145 7.61 -31.03 -17.95
C GLU A 145 6.08 -31.19 -17.91
N MET A 146 5.42 -30.82 -19.01
CA MET A 146 4.00 -31.11 -19.22
C MET A 146 3.87 -32.43 -20.00
N ALA A 147 3.25 -33.43 -19.39
CA ALA A 147 2.89 -34.70 -20.03
C ALA A 147 1.39 -34.72 -20.41
N GLU A 148 0.94 -35.77 -21.11
CA GLU A 148 -0.47 -35.94 -21.51
C GLU A 148 -1.45 -35.86 -20.31
N ASP A 149 -1.04 -36.41 -19.16
CA ASP A 149 -1.87 -36.48 -17.94
C ASP A 149 -1.69 -35.27 -16.99
N GLY A 150 -0.92 -34.26 -17.38
CA GLY A 150 -0.62 -33.06 -16.59
C GLY A 150 0.86 -32.91 -16.22
N PRO A 151 1.18 -32.07 -15.22
CA PRO A 151 2.56 -31.75 -14.88
C PRO A 151 3.30 -32.92 -14.23
N VAL A 152 4.57 -33.05 -14.60
CA VAL A 152 5.50 -34.04 -14.07
C VAL A 152 6.73 -33.32 -13.54
N VAL A 153 7.09 -33.58 -12.27
CA VAL A 153 8.32 -33.05 -11.66
C VAL A 153 9.26 -34.21 -11.36
N THR A 154 10.49 -34.11 -11.84
CA THR A 154 11.55 -35.09 -11.62
C THR A 154 12.54 -34.56 -10.59
N PHE A 155 12.89 -35.38 -9.60
CA PHE A 155 13.88 -35.07 -8.57
C PHE A 155 15.23 -35.73 -8.87
N GLU A 156 16.31 -35.21 -8.31
CA GLU A 156 17.68 -35.72 -8.49
C GLU A 156 17.86 -37.17 -7.98
N ASP A 157 17.05 -37.60 -7.02
CA ASP A 157 17.04 -38.98 -6.50
C ASP A 157 16.29 -39.97 -7.40
N GLY A 158 15.72 -39.50 -8.53
CA GLY A 158 14.96 -40.30 -9.48
C GLY A 158 13.48 -40.50 -9.11
N GLN A 159 13.01 -39.92 -8.01
CA GLN A 159 11.57 -39.83 -7.71
C GLN A 159 10.87 -38.89 -8.69
N VAL A 160 9.59 -39.17 -8.92
CA VAL A 160 8.74 -38.38 -9.81
C VAL A 160 7.41 -38.06 -9.14
N VAL A 161 7.02 -36.79 -9.19
CA VAL A 161 5.66 -36.33 -8.87
C VAL A 161 4.88 -36.25 -10.18
N LYS A 162 3.74 -36.94 -10.25
CA LYS A 162 2.81 -36.93 -11.39
C LYS A 162 1.40 -37.28 -10.92
N GLY A 163 0.39 -36.98 -11.74
CA GLY A 163 -1.01 -37.32 -11.45
C GLY A 163 -1.60 -36.55 -10.27
N VAL A 164 -1.06 -35.37 -9.98
CA VAL A 164 -1.51 -34.46 -8.92
C VAL A 164 -2.47 -33.40 -9.48
N GLY A 165 -3.26 -32.78 -8.61
CA GLY A 165 -4.21 -31.73 -9.01
C GLY A 165 -3.55 -30.39 -9.30
N LEU A 166 -2.48 -30.07 -8.55
CA LEU A 166 -1.74 -28.82 -8.69
C LEU A 166 -0.27 -29.02 -8.27
N VAL A 167 0.66 -28.51 -9.07
CA VAL A 167 2.06 -28.29 -8.71
C VAL A 167 2.27 -26.82 -8.43
N VAL A 168 2.77 -26.49 -7.23
CA VAL A 168 3.12 -25.12 -6.83
C VAL A 168 4.65 -25.03 -6.68
N GLY A 169 5.30 -24.28 -7.57
CA GLY A 169 6.72 -23.97 -7.46
C GLY A 169 7.00 -22.92 -6.39
N CYS A 170 7.63 -23.32 -5.30
CA CYS A 170 8.14 -22.47 -4.22
C CYS A 170 9.65 -22.68 -4.02
N ASP A 171 10.35 -23.09 -5.08
CA ASP A 171 11.73 -23.57 -5.10
C ASP A 171 12.78 -22.47 -5.34
N GLY A 172 12.33 -21.21 -5.28
CA GLY A 172 13.18 -20.03 -5.22
C GLY A 172 13.71 -19.54 -6.57
N LEU A 173 14.74 -18.69 -6.51
CA LEU A 173 15.39 -18.00 -7.64
C LEU A 173 15.55 -18.88 -8.90
N TRP A 174 16.12 -20.08 -8.74
CA TRP A 174 16.45 -21.01 -9.83
C TRP A 174 15.38 -22.09 -10.06
N SER A 175 14.11 -21.70 -9.89
CA SER A 175 12.95 -22.59 -9.99
C SER A 175 12.98 -23.48 -11.24
N LYS A 176 12.73 -24.77 -11.05
CA LYS A 176 12.54 -25.73 -12.15
C LYS A 176 11.10 -25.82 -12.61
N ILE A 177 10.18 -25.20 -11.88
CA ILE A 177 8.75 -25.16 -12.20
C ILE A 177 8.41 -23.93 -13.06
N ARG A 178 9.02 -22.78 -12.77
CA ARG A 178 8.79 -21.52 -13.50
C ARG A 178 8.81 -21.67 -15.03
N PRO A 179 9.78 -22.38 -15.65
CA PRO A 179 9.85 -22.49 -17.11
C PRO A 179 8.63 -23.14 -17.77
N LEU A 180 7.81 -23.89 -17.03
CA LEU A 180 6.54 -24.42 -17.57
C LEU A 180 5.55 -23.31 -17.88
N ILE A 181 5.53 -22.24 -17.08
CA ILE A 181 4.60 -21.11 -17.19
C ILE A 181 5.23 -20.00 -18.02
N HIS A 182 6.48 -19.65 -17.71
CA HIS A 182 7.19 -18.55 -18.33
C HIS A 182 8.70 -18.81 -18.32
N PRO A 183 9.36 -18.92 -19.49
CA PRO A 183 10.74 -19.40 -19.59
C PRO A 183 11.81 -18.35 -19.27
N VAL A 184 11.46 -17.15 -18.79
CA VAL A 184 12.45 -16.11 -18.50
C VAL A 184 13.30 -16.46 -17.28
N GLU A 185 14.59 -16.24 -17.47
CA GLU A 185 15.61 -16.37 -16.44
C GLU A 185 15.84 -15.04 -15.71
N PRO A 186 16.24 -15.06 -14.44
CA PRO A 186 16.59 -13.85 -13.69
C PRO A 186 17.87 -13.21 -14.22
N ASP A 187 17.89 -11.89 -14.37
CA ASP A 187 19.07 -11.15 -14.81
C ASP A 187 19.97 -10.80 -13.62
N TYR A 188 21.28 -10.97 -13.79
CA TYR A 188 22.27 -10.54 -12.81
C TYR A 188 22.28 -9.01 -12.71
N SER A 189 22.19 -8.46 -11.50
CA SER A 189 22.03 -7.03 -11.28
C SER A 189 23.33 -6.23 -11.40
N GLY A 190 24.45 -6.85 -11.79
CA GLY A 190 25.78 -6.23 -11.73
C GLY A 190 26.35 -6.12 -10.31
N ARG A 191 25.70 -6.70 -9.30
CA ARG A 191 26.12 -6.59 -7.90
C ARG A 191 26.17 -7.94 -7.19
N THR A 192 27.23 -8.11 -6.40
CA THR A 192 27.44 -9.24 -5.51
C THR A 192 27.61 -8.74 -4.08
N ILE A 193 26.98 -9.39 -3.12
CA ILE A 193 27.16 -9.11 -1.69
C ILE A 193 28.03 -10.22 -1.10
N ILE A 194 29.13 -9.85 -0.46
CA ILE A 194 29.85 -10.76 0.44
C ILE A 194 29.20 -10.64 1.81
N GLU A 195 28.57 -11.73 2.23
CA GLU A 195 28.06 -11.90 3.58
C GLU A 195 29.14 -12.50 4.46
N SER A 196 29.28 -11.99 5.68
CA SER A 196 30.18 -12.53 6.70
C SER A 196 29.61 -12.33 8.11
N ARG A 197 30.33 -12.77 9.13
CA ARG A 197 29.85 -12.74 10.52
C ARG A 197 30.89 -12.21 11.50
N VAL A 198 30.39 -11.55 12.55
CA VAL A 198 31.17 -11.20 13.75
C VAL A 198 30.49 -11.78 14.98
N ALA A 199 31.14 -12.75 15.62
CA ALA A 199 30.66 -13.38 16.85
C ALA A 199 30.87 -12.47 18.08
N PRO A 200 30.08 -12.64 19.16
CA PRO A 200 30.26 -11.89 20.41
C PRO A 200 31.65 -12.00 21.04
N SER A 201 32.35 -13.12 20.82
CA SER A 201 33.72 -13.35 21.31
C SER A 201 34.80 -12.61 20.52
N HIS A 202 34.47 -12.02 19.36
CA HIS A 202 35.45 -11.39 18.50
C HIS A 202 35.91 -10.04 19.07
N PRO A 203 37.21 -9.67 19.05
CA PRO A 203 37.71 -8.42 19.64
C PRO A 203 37.08 -7.14 19.07
N VAL A 204 36.63 -7.17 17.82
CA VAL A 204 35.99 -6.03 17.14
C VAL A 204 34.50 -5.91 17.46
N TYR A 205 33.89 -6.92 18.10
CA TYR A 205 32.46 -6.96 18.39
C TYR A 205 31.95 -5.70 19.09
N ALA A 206 32.65 -5.23 20.11
CA ALA A 206 32.25 -4.03 20.85
C ALA A 206 32.15 -2.78 19.96
N LYS A 207 33.00 -2.66 18.93
CA LYS A 207 32.96 -1.56 17.96
C LYS A 207 31.75 -1.70 17.02
N VAL A 208 31.52 -2.92 16.50
CA VAL A 208 30.33 -3.20 15.66
C VAL A 208 29.06 -2.92 16.43
N ALA A 209 28.98 -3.35 17.69
CA ALA A 209 27.83 -3.15 18.55
C ALA A 209 27.58 -1.68 18.89
N ALA A 210 28.63 -0.91 19.20
CA ALA A 210 28.51 0.51 19.49
C ALA A 210 27.92 1.29 18.29
N ARG A 211 28.33 0.93 17.07
CA ARG A 211 27.83 1.58 15.84
C ARG A 211 26.46 1.08 15.41
N THR A 212 26.26 -0.23 15.42
CA THR A 212 25.05 -0.86 14.85
C THR A 212 23.88 -0.83 15.85
N GLY A 213 24.15 -0.98 17.13
CA GLY A 213 23.11 -1.19 18.13
C GLY A 213 22.43 -2.55 17.95
N GLU A 214 21.16 -2.65 18.33
CA GLU A 214 20.42 -3.92 18.24
C GLU A 214 19.73 -4.18 16.90
N GLY A 215 19.68 -3.17 16.02
CA GLY A 215 18.98 -3.26 14.74
C GLY A 215 19.92 -3.39 13.54
N PHE A 216 19.72 -2.52 12.56
CA PHE A 216 20.38 -2.58 11.26
C PHE A 216 21.11 -1.27 10.94
N LEU A 217 22.38 -1.39 10.53
CA LEU A 217 23.21 -0.28 10.07
C LEU A 217 23.47 -0.42 8.57
N MET A 218 23.30 0.68 7.84
CA MET A 218 23.65 0.82 6.43
C MET A 218 24.63 1.98 6.25
N CYS A 219 25.88 1.69 5.94
CA CYS A 219 26.87 2.68 5.51
C CYS A 219 26.86 2.75 3.97
N LEU A 220 26.54 3.89 3.40
CA LEU A 220 26.28 4.05 1.95
C LEU A 220 26.99 5.28 1.40
N GLN A 221 27.84 5.11 0.39
CA GLN A 221 28.45 6.22 -0.35
C GLN A 221 29.14 5.72 -1.63
N ASP A 222 29.31 6.60 -2.63
CA ASP A 222 30.12 6.33 -3.84
C ASP A 222 29.72 5.04 -4.60
N GLY A 223 28.44 4.65 -4.53
CA GLY A 223 27.92 3.42 -5.14
C GLY A 223 28.30 2.12 -4.41
N LYS A 224 28.84 2.23 -3.20
CA LYS A 224 29.31 1.13 -2.35
C LYS A 224 28.53 1.09 -1.03
N GLY A 225 28.55 -0.06 -0.36
CA GLY A 225 27.79 -0.23 0.87
C GLY A 225 28.33 -1.30 1.80
N ILE A 226 28.46 -0.95 3.08
CA ILE A 226 28.73 -1.89 4.18
C ILE A 226 27.52 -1.86 5.10
N MET A 227 26.93 -3.02 5.37
CA MET A 227 25.76 -3.13 6.24
C MET A 227 26.04 -4.12 7.37
N ALA A 228 25.43 -3.90 8.53
CA ALA A 228 25.58 -4.76 9.69
C ALA A 228 24.22 -4.96 10.38
N MET A 229 23.82 -6.20 10.63
CA MET A 229 22.53 -6.55 11.22
C MET A 229 22.71 -7.50 12.39
N ARG A 230 22.10 -7.18 13.54
CA ARG A 230 22.16 -8.06 14.71
C ARG A 230 21.21 -9.25 14.59
N GLN A 231 21.72 -10.43 14.89
CA GLN A 231 20.99 -11.71 14.87
C GLN A 231 20.47 -12.08 16.27
N GLY A 232 19.60 -13.09 16.35
CA GLY A 232 19.00 -13.56 17.59
C GLY A 232 19.98 -14.16 18.61
N ASP A 233 21.14 -14.65 18.14
CA ASP A 233 22.25 -15.07 19.00
C ASP A 233 23.25 -13.95 19.34
N ALA A 234 22.84 -12.71 19.16
CA ALA A 234 23.62 -11.50 19.39
C ALA A 234 24.84 -11.31 18.48
N SER A 235 25.14 -12.23 17.55
CA SER A 235 26.16 -11.98 16.53
C SER A 235 25.70 -10.92 15.51
N TYR A 236 26.64 -10.33 14.79
CA TYR A 236 26.34 -9.46 13.65
C TYR A 236 26.61 -10.20 12.35
N ARG A 237 25.64 -10.13 11.42
CA ARG A 237 25.88 -10.42 10.01
C ARG A 237 26.29 -9.14 9.31
N LEU A 238 27.34 -9.23 8.51
CA LEU A 238 27.88 -8.13 7.73
C LEU A 238 27.60 -8.39 6.25
N TYR A 239 27.30 -7.32 5.53
CA TYR A 239 27.06 -7.35 4.09
C TYR A 239 27.94 -6.31 3.42
N VAL A 240 28.81 -6.75 2.52
CA VAL A 240 29.72 -5.88 1.76
C VAL A 240 29.31 -5.95 0.29
N ASN A 241 28.82 -4.84 -0.25
CA ASN A 241 28.37 -4.78 -1.65
C ASN A 241 29.56 -4.58 -2.60
N LEU A 242 29.56 -5.32 -3.70
CA LEU A 242 30.53 -5.23 -4.79
C LEU A 242 29.78 -4.99 -6.10
N GLU A 243 30.15 -3.93 -6.81
CA GLU A 243 29.71 -3.67 -8.19
C GLU A 243 30.73 -4.30 -9.14
N VAL A 244 30.48 -5.55 -9.53
CA VAL A 244 31.44 -6.39 -10.27
C VAL A 244 30.72 -7.29 -11.27
N PRO A 245 31.38 -7.71 -12.36
CA PRO A 245 30.86 -8.73 -13.27
C PRO A 245 30.48 -10.02 -12.53
N GLU A 246 29.54 -10.78 -13.10
CA GLU A 246 29.02 -12.01 -12.49
C GLU A 246 30.12 -13.06 -12.20
N THR A 247 31.12 -13.13 -13.09
CA THR A 247 32.23 -14.09 -13.02
C THR A 247 33.38 -13.66 -12.10
N TYR A 248 33.32 -12.46 -11.52
CA TYR A 248 34.46 -11.85 -10.83
C TYR A 248 35.05 -12.73 -9.71
N LEU A 249 34.20 -13.45 -8.98
CA LEU A 249 34.61 -14.36 -7.92
C LEU A 249 35.03 -15.75 -8.44
N ASP A 250 34.65 -16.11 -9.66
CA ASP A 250 34.99 -17.41 -10.27
C ASP A 250 36.37 -17.36 -10.95
N ASP A 251 36.81 -16.16 -11.35
CA ASP A 251 38.07 -15.93 -12.05
C ASP A 251 39.32 -16.03 -11.13
N GLY A 252 39.14 -16.36 -9.84
CA GLY A 252 40.22 -16.56 -8.86
C GLY A 252 40.84 -15.27 -8.33
N ALA A 253 40.31 -14.10 -8.70
CA ALA A 253 40.77 -12.79 -8.22
C ALA A 253 40.47 -12.56 -6.72
N VAL A 254 39.48 -13.28 -6.17
CA VAL A 254 39.11 -13.24 -4.75
C VAL A 254 38.99 -14.67 -4.25
N ASP A 255 39.82 -15.04 -3.26
CA ASP A 255 39.68 -16.30 -2.55
C ASP A 255 38.91 -16.09 -1.24
N LEU A 256 37.60 -16.39 -1.25
CA LEU A 256 36.76 -16.25 -0.07
C LEU A 256 37.11 -17.23 1.06
N ALA A 257 37.91 -18.26 0.79
CA ALA A 257 38.47 -19.13 1.84
C ALA A 257 39.64 -18.46 2.57
N ASP A 258 40.35 -17.54 1.91
CA ASP A 258 41.36 -16.67 2.50
C ASP A 258 40.73 -15.33 2.91
N ALA A 259 40.18 -15.32 4.12
CA ALA A 259 39.54 -14.14 4.70
C ALA A 259 40.52 -12.96 4.86
N GLU A 260 41.81 -13.22 5.08
CA GLU A 260 42.83 -12.17 5.23
C GLU A 260 43.14 -11.51 3.88
N ALA A 261 43.38 -12.30 2.84
CA ALA A 261 43.61 -11.79 1.50
C ALA A 261 42.38 -11.06 0.96
N THR A 262 41.19 -11.64 1.12
CA THR A 262 39.91 -11.02 0.71
C THR A 262 39.70 -9.67 1.42
N SER A 263 39.83 -9.63 2.75
CA SER A 263 39.62 -8.38 3.48
C SER A 263 40.70 -7.34 3.18
N THR A 264 41.94 -7.76 2.90
CA THR A 264 43.01 -6.87 2.45
C THR A 264 42.64 -6.24 1.11
N LEU A 265 42.33 -7.05 0.09
CA LEU A 265 41.92 -6.57 -1.23
C LEU A 265 40.77 -5.56 -1.13
N LEU A 266 39.71 -5.91 -0.41
CA LEU A 266 38.52 -5.06 -0.26
C LEU A 266 38.83 -3.75 0.47
N THR A 267 39.79 -3.74 1.41
CA THR A 267 40.10 -2.56 2.23
C THR A 267 41.27 -1.72 1.74
N THR A 268 42.03 -2.17 0.73
CA THR A 268 43.16 -1.42 0.16
C THR A 268 42.97 -1.05 -1.31
N SER A 269 42.05 -1.70 -2.04
CA SER A 269 41.79 -1.38 -3.44
C SER A 269 40.97 -0.08 -3.59
N PRO A 270 41.36 0.84 -4.48
CA PRO A 270 40.56 2.02 -4.81
C PRO A 270 39.20 1.68 -5.44
N ASP A 271 39.11 0.51 -6.08
CA ASP A 271 37.86 0.02 -6.67
C ASP A 271 36.83 -0.36 -5.59
N PHE A 272 37.30 -0.61 -4.35
CA PHE A 272 36.48 -1.02 -3.21
C PHE A 272 36.54 0.00 -2.06
N TYR A 273 37.02 -0.36 -0.87
CA TYR A 273 36.81 0.43 0.35
C TYR A 273 38.08 1.15 0.84
N ALA A 274 39.10 1.35 0.00
CA ALA A 274 40.37 1.95 0.42
C ALA A 274 40.23 3.30 1.14
N ASP A 275 39.35 4.16 0.63
CA ASP A 275 39.10 5.52 1.11
C ASP A 275 38.00 5.61 2.19
N TRP A 276 37.47 4.48 2.64
CA TRP A 276 36.50 4.42 3.74
C TRP A 276 37.19 4.45 5.10
N ALA A 277 36.46 4.88 6.12
CA ALA A 277 36.97 5.00 7.48
C ALA A 277 37.55 3.67 8.00
N ASP A 278 38.66 3.75 8.73
CA ASP A 278 39.36 2.58 9.28
C ASP A 278 38.46 1.71 10.18
N GLU A 279 37.49 2.32 10.85
CA GLU A 279 36.51 1.61 11.65
C GLU A 279 35.60 0.71 10.79
N LEU A 280 35.12 1.19 9.64
CA LEU A 280 34.29 0.41 8.72
C LEU A 280 35.12 -0.67 8.02
N LYS A 281 36.37 -0.37 7.65
CA LYS A 281 37.32 -1.39 7.15
C LYS A 281 37.59 -2.47 8.20
N ALA A 282 37.55 -2.15 9.49
CA ALA A 282 37.68 -3.14 10.55
C ALA A 282 36.51 -4.13 10.59
N PHE A 283 35.31 -3.75 10.11
CA PHE A 283 34.18 -4.69 10.01
C PHE A 283 34.47 -5.73 8.93
N ILE A 284 34.96 -5.30 7.77
CA ILE A 284 35.34 -6.20 6.66
C ILE A 284 36.42 -7.19 7.12
N ARG A 285 37.47 -6.71 7.81
CA ARG A 285 38.55 -7.57 8.34
C ARG A 285 38.11 -8.52 9.44
N ALA A 286 37.09 -8.16 10.20
CA ALA A 286 36.55 -8.99 11.27
C ALA A 286 35.58 -10.09 10.77
N GLY A 287 35.11 -9.97 9.54
CA GLY A 287 34.16 -10.90 8.96
C GLY A 287 34.75 -12.29 8.76
N THR A 288 34.13 -13.29 9.36
CA THR A 288 34.44 -14.71 9.12
C THR A 288 33.34 -15.37 8.29
N ASP A 289 33.61 -16.59 7.81
CA ASP A 289 32.63 -17.44 7.11
C ASP A 289 32.04 -16.80 5.84
N CYS A 290 32.89 -16.06 5.10
CA CYS A 290 32.50 -15.31 3.91
C CYS A 290 31.71 -16.16 2.90
N TYR A 291 30.60 -15.61 2.43
CA TYR A 291 29.76 -16.25 1.42
C TYR A 291 29.25 -15.23 0.40
N PRO A 292 29.33 -15.53 -0.91
CA PRO A 292 28.89 -14.60 -1.94
C PRO A 292 27.43 -14.79 -2.32
N TRP A 293 26.68 -13.69 -2.32
CA TRP A 293 25.33 -13.58 -2.85
C TRP A 293 25.34 -12.72 -4.11
N ARG A 294 25.33 -13.37 -5.28
CA ARG A 294 25.03 -12.71 -6.55
C ARG A 294 23.58 -12.30 -6.56
N LEU A 295 23.30 -11.04 -6.87
CA LEU A 295 21.94 -10.51 -6.84
C LEU A 295 21.31 -10.61 -8.22
N TYR A 296 20.09 -11.11 -8.27
CA TYR A 296 19.33 -11.27 -9.50
C TYR A 296 17.93 -10.68 -9.34
N SER A 297 17.33 -10.28 -10.47
CA SER A 297 15.93 -9.89 -10.52
C SER A 297 15.30 -10.39 -11.80
N LEU A 298 14.02 -10.75 -11.74
CA LEU A 298 13.24 -10.92 -12.96
C LEU A 298 12.92 -9.55 -13.57
N PRO A 299 12.93 -9.40 -14.91
CA PRO A 299 12.45 -8.20 -15.57
C PRO A 299 10.98 -7.95 -15.23
N VAL A 300 10.59 -6.70 -14.94
CA VAL A 300 9.18 -6.36 -14.60
C VAL A 300 8.20 -6.82 -15.69
N ASP A 301 8.58 -6.67 -16.96
CA ASP A 301 7.75 -7.03 -18.11
C ASP A 301 7.60 -8.56 -18.28
N SER A 302 8.47 -9.35 -17.66
CA SER A 302 8.38 -10.82 -17.65
C SER A 302 7.16 -11.33 -16.87
N LEU A 303 6.56 -10.49 -16.02
CA LEU A 303 5.39 -10.83 -15.18
C LEU A 303 4.05 -10.64 -15.91
N ALA A 304 4.00 -10.86 -17.22
CA ALA A 304 2.85 -10.57 -18.08
C ALA A 304 2.27 -11.81 -18.80
N TRP A 305 2.45 -13.01 -18.23
CA TRP A 305 1.80 -14.21 -18.76
C TRP A 305 0.30 -14.20 -18.42
N GLU A 306 -0.49 -14.87 -19.26
CA GLU A 306 -1.93 -15.04 -19.03
C GLU A 306 -2.18 -15.86 -17.75
N PRO A 307 -2.94 -15.37 -16.77
CA PRO A 307 -3.19 -16.10 -15.53
C PRO A 307 -3.82 -17.48 -15.76
N ALA A 308 -3.25 -18.49 -15.10
CA ALA A 308 -3.58 -19.91 -15.28
C ALA A 308 -3.45 -20.40 -16.73
N SER A 309 -2.42 -19.91 -17.45
CA SER A 309 -2.07 -20.34 -18.81
C SER A 309 -1.73 -21.82 -18.90
N VAL A 310 -1.18 -22.39 -17.82
CA VAL A 310 -0.77 -23.79 -17.75
C VAL A 310 -1.65 -24.53 -16.73
N PRO A 311 -2.47 -25.50 -17.17
CA PRO A 311 -3.32 -26.25 -16.26
C PRO A 311 -2.54 -27.04 -15.20
N GLY A 312 -2.97 -26.93 -13.95
CA GLY A 312 -2.39 -27.69 -12.84
C GLY A 312 -0.99 -27.26 -12.41
N VAL A 313 -0.51 -26.08 -12.84
CA VAL A 313 0.81 -25.55 -12.43
C VAL A 313 0.68 -24.09 -12.04
N THR A 314 1.37 -23.67 -10.97
CA THR A 314 1.59 -22.27 -10.65
C THR A 314 2.93 -22.09 -9.91
N VAL A 315 3.38 -20.85 -9.70
CA VAL A 315 4.59 -20.50 -8.95
C VAL A 315 4.30 -19.41 -7.91
N ALA A 316 5.04 -19.40 -6.81
CA ALA A 316 4.89 -18.44 -5.71
C ALA A 316 6.24 -18.08 -5.05
N GLY A 317 6.30 -16.89 -4.45
CA GLY A 317 7.51 -16.34 -3.84
C GLY A 317 8.61 -16.07 -4.87
N ASP A 318 9.87 -16.22 -4.46
CA ASP A 318 11.04 -15.99 -5.36
C ASP A 318 11.01 -16.86 -6.63
N ALA A 319 10.29 -17.99 -6.65
CA ALA A 319 10.09 -18.74 -7.88
C ALA A 319 9.29 -17.94 -8.93
N ALA A 320 8.35 -17.11 -8.49
CA ALA A 320 7.49 -16.28 -9.33
C ALA A 320 8.08 -14.90 -9.63
N HIS A 321 8.72 -14.25 -8.65
CA HIS A 321 9.04 -12.81 -8.74
C HIS A 321 10.29 -12.38 -7.97
N VAL A 322 11.32 -13.23 -7.94
CA VAL A 322 12.61 -12.89 -7.34
C VAL A 322 13.12 -11.52 -7.77
N THR A 323 13.61 -10.76 -6.78
CA THR A 323 14.18 -9.44 -6.98
C THR A 323 15.25 -9.14 -5.92
N MET A 324 15.94 -8.01 -6.08
CA MET A 324 16.99 -7.56 -5.17
C MET A 324 16.41 -7.22 -3.79
N PRO A 325 17.19 -7.29 -2.70
CA PRO A 325 16.66 -7.11 -1.34
C PRO A 325 16.46 -5.63 -0.93
N TYR A 326 16.49 -4.67 -1.86
CA TYR A 326 16.56 -3.23 -1.55
C TYR A 326 15.24 -2.61 -1.06
N ALA A 327 14.12 -3.31 -1.17
CA ALA A 327 12.84 -2.90 -0.60
C ALA A 327 12.53 -3.56 0.76
N GLY A 328 13.26 -4.58 1.19
CA GLY A 328 12.95 -5.36 2.41
C GLY A 328 11.68 -6.24 2.32
N GLU A 329 10.95 -6.20 1.19
CA GLU A 329 9.60 -6.76 1.10
C GLU A 329 9.53 -8.20 0.51
N GLY A 330 10.64 -8.83 0.15
CA GLY A 330 10.64 -10.10 -0.60
C GLY A 330 9.90 -11.25 0.10
N VAL A 331 10.25 -11.55 1.36
CA VAL A 331 9.57 -12.60 2.13
C VAL A 331 8.12 -12.23 2.43
N ASN A 332 7.84 -10.95 2.65
CA ASN A 332 6.50 -10.43 2.89
C ASN A 332 5.58 -10.67 1.68
N CYS A 333 6.07 -10.39 0.47
CA CYS A 333 5.35 -10.68 -0.77
C CYS A 333 5.16 -12.19 -0.97
N SER A 334 6.18 -12.98 -0.69
CA SER A 334 6.11 -14.45 -0.77
C SER A 334 5.07 -15.05 0.18
N MET A 335 4.98 -14.56 1.41
CA MET A 335 3.98 -15.02 2.38
C MET A 335 2.57 -14.52 2.03
N ALA A 336 2.45 -13.36 1.38
CA ALA A 336 1.19 -12.89 0.83
C ALA A 336 0.71 -13.78 -0.32
N ASP A 337 1.60 -14.28 -1.19
CA ASP A 337 1.25 -15.25 -2.24
C ASP A 337 0.66 -16.52 -1.64
N ALA A 338 1.36 -17.09 -0.66
CA ALA A 338 0.90 -18.28 0.05
C ALA A 338 -0.49 -18.07 0.67
N LEU A 339 -0.74 -16.87 1.22
CA LEU A 339 -2.03 -16.50 1.80
C LEU A 339 -3.14 -16.42 0.76
N VAL A 340 -2.93 -15.63 -0.29
CA VAL A 340 -3.93 -15.44 -1.35
C VAL A 340 -4.23 -16.77 -2.05
N LEU A 341 -3.20 -17.55 -2.39
CA LEU A 341 -3.39 -18.86 -3.03
C LEU A 341 -4.17 -19.82 -2.12
N ALA A 342 -3.84 -19.90 -0.83
CA ALA A 342 -4.58 -20.75 0.11
C ALA A 342 -6.03 -20.29 0.31
N GLU A 343 -6.29 -18.97 0.36
CA GLU A 343 -7.64 -18.41 0.42
C GLU A 343 -8.45 -18.81 -0.81
N LYS A 344 -7.87 -18.70 -2.00
CA LYS A 344 -8.54 -19.04 -3.28
C LYS A 344 -8.77 -20.54 -3.45
N ILE A 345 -7.84 -21.38 -3.04
CA ILE A 345 -8.04 -22.84 -3.06
C ILE A 345 -9.17 -23.24 -2.11
N ALA A 346 -9.27 -22.63 -0.92
CA ALA A 346 -10.37 -22.92 0.00
C ALA A 346 -11.73 -22.38 -0.48
N GLU A 347 -11.73 -21.26 -1.22
CA GLU A 347 -12.94 -20.70 -1.82
C GLU A 347 -13.49 -21.59 -2.94
N TYR A 348 -12.62 -22.09 -3.83
CA TYR A 348 -13.04 -22.81 -5.03
C TYR A 348 -12.93 -24.34 -4.94
N GLY A 349 -12.29 -24.87 -3.90
CA GLY A 349 -12.11 -26.30 -3.66
C GLY A 349 -10.91 -26.89 -4.39
N THR A 350 -10.64 -28.17 -4.09
CA THR A 350 -9.47 -28.92 -4.58
C THR A 350 -9.74 -29.78 -5.82
N GLU A 351 -10.93 -29.65 -6.43
CA GLU A 351 -11.19 -30.26 -7.72
C GLU A 351 -10.46 -29.48 -8.82
N ARG A 352 -10.17 -30.14 -9.96
CA ARG A 352 -9.39 -29.56 -11.06
C ARG A 352 -9.87 -28.17 -11.50
N GLU A 353 -11.18 -28.00 -11.69
CA GLU A 353 -11.76 -26.71 -12.10
C GLU A 353 -11.61 -25.64 -11.00
N GLY A 354 -11.80 -26.04 -9.74
CA GLY A 354 -11.63 -25.17 -8.58
C GLY A 354 -10.19 -24.68 -8.43
N LEU A 355 -9.22 -25.61 -8.54
CA LEU A 355 -7.79 -25.31 -8.52
C LEU A 355 -7.40 -24.38 -9.68
N GLN A 356 -7.91 -24.63 -10.89
CA GLN A 356 -7.62 -23.77 -12.05
C GLN A 356 -8.13 -22.34 -11.83
N ARG A 357 -9.33 -22.19 -11.26
CA ARG A 357 -9.89 -20.87 -10.93
C ARG A 357 -9.11 -20.19 -9.81
N ALA A 358 -8.72 -20.95 -8.79
CA ALA A 358 -7.91 -20.43 -7.69
C ALA A 358 -6.56 -19.89 -8.18
N VAL A 359 -5.87 -20.64 -9.05
CA VAL A 359 -4.62 -20.22 -9.68
C VAL A 359 -4.82 -18.96 -10.51
N ARG A 360 -5.88 -18.87 -11.31
CA ARG A 360 -6.16 -17.70 -12.16
C ARG A 360 -6.28 -16.42 -11.33
N GLU A 361 -7.06 -16.45 -10.26
CA GLU A 361 -7.27 -15.27 -9.41
C GLU A 361 -6.04 -14.94 -8.57
N TYR A 362 -5.31 -15.97 -8.10
CA TYR A 362 -4.04 -15.79 -7.41
C TYR A 362 -2.99 -15.13 -8.32
N GLU A 363 -2.76 -15.65 -9.52
CA GLU A 363 -1.73 -15.13 -10.42
C GLU A 363 -2.03 -13.69 -10.85
N ALA A 364 -3.31 -13.36 -11.09
CA ALA A 364 -3.72 -11.99 -11.40
C ALA A 364 -3.39 -11.00 -10.26
N ASP A 365 -3.61 -11.39 -9.00
CA ASP A 365 -3.22 -10.58 -7.82
C ASP A 365 -1.69 -10.52 -7.66
N MET A 366 -1.04 -11.68 -7.73
CA MET A 366 0.40 -11.82 -7.53
C MET A 366 1.19 -11.00 -8.53
N GLN A 367 0.83 -11.02 -9.82
CA GLN A 367 1.52 -10.24 -10.85
C GLN A 367 1.48 -8.74 -10.56
N VAL A 368 0.37 -8.21 -10.04
CA VAL A 368 0.24 -6.78 -9.67
C VAL A 368 1.16 -6.44 -8.51
N ARG A 369 1.15 -7.26 -7.44
CA ARG A 369 2.03 -7.06 -6.27
C ARG A 369 3.50 -7.21 -6.63
N ALA A 370 3.84 -8.22 -7.42
CA ALA A 370 5.19 -8.53 -7.86
C ALA A 370 5.77 -7.40 -8.72
N LYS A 371 5.03 -6.90 -9.73
CA LYS A 371 5.47 -5.73 -10.53
C LYS A 371 5.74 -4.52 -9.64
N GLY A 372 4.82 -4.21 -8.72
CA GLY A 372 5.00 -3.13 -7.76
C GLY A 372 6.23 -3.32 -6.84
N LEU A 373 6.53 -4.55 -6.43
CA LEU A 373 7.72 -4.88 -5.64
C LEU A 373 9.01 -4.68 -6.44
N ILE A 374 9.11 -5.26 -7.63
CA ILE A 374 10.32 -5.20 -8.47
C ILE A 374 10.63 -3.74 -8.81
N THR A 375 9.64 -2.97 -9.30
CA THR A 375 9.84 -1.55 -9.64
C THR A 375 10.29 -0.71 -8.43
N ARG A 376 9.73 -0.95 -7.24
CA ARG A 376 10.16 -0.26 -6.01
C ARG A 376 11.59 -0.65 -5.62
N THR A 377 11.93 -1.92 -5.79
CA THR A 377 13.26 -2.43 -5.49
C THR A 377 14.33 -1.84 -6.40
N GLU A 378 14.07 -1.79 -7.70
CA GLU A 378 14.97 -1.17 -8.69
C GLU A 378 15.23 0.29 -8.33
N ARG A 379 14.15 1.06 -8.11
CA ARG A 379 14.24 2.46 -7.68
C ARG A 379 15.02 2.62 -6.36
N ASN A 380 14.76 1.77 -5.37
CA ASN A 380 15.47 1.84 -4.09
C ASN A 380 16.95 1.52 -4.25
N GLY A 381 17.30 0.57 -5.13
CA GLY A 381 18.69 0.26 -5.49
C GLY A 381 19.42 1.46 -6.08
N GLU A 382 18.79 2.18 -7.03
CA GLU A 382 19.34 3.41 -7.60
C GLU A 382 19.64 4.46 -6.53
N LEU A 383 18.75 4.62 -5.55
CA LEU A 383 18.93 5.59 -4.46
C LEU A 383 19.96 5.13 -3.42
N LEU A 384 20.02 3.84 -3.11
CA LEU A 384 21.00 3.26 -2.17
C LEU A 384 22.43 3.41 -2.67
N PHE A 385 22.62 3.22 -3.98
CA PHE A 385 23.93 3.23 -4.63
C PHE A 385 24.12 4.44 -5.55
N ASP A 386 23.37 5.51 -5.32
CA ASP A 386 23.60 6.80 -5.98
C ASP A 386 25.01 7.28 -5.64
N ARG A 387 25.89 7.30 -6.65
CA ARG A 387 27.31 7.65 -6.48
C ARG A 387 27.52 9.06 -5.97
N GLN A 388 26.58 9.98 -6.20
CA GLN A 388 26.71 11.39 -5.80
C GLN A 388 25.79 11.77 -4.64
N GLY A 389 24.63 11.12 -4.55
CA GLY A 389 23.58 11.48 -3.59
C GLY A 389 23.50 10.63 -2.32
N ALA A 390 24.00 9.39 -2.33
CA ALA A 390 23.98 8.55 -1.14
C ALA A 390 24.95 9.08 -0.07
N PRO A 391 24.60 9.03 1.24
CA PRO A 391 23.40 8.41 1.82
C PRO A 391 22.14 9.29 1.80
N HIS A 392 22.24 10.58 1.46
CA HIS A 392 21.18 11.56 1.65
C HIS A 392 19.94 11.33 0.77
N THR A 393 20.12 10.87 -0.47
CA THR A 393 19.00 10.54 -1.37
C THR A 393 18.16 9.39 -0.83
N PHE A 394 18.81 8.34 -0.31
CA PHE A 394 18.13 7.24 0.37
C PHE A 394 17.45 7.69 1.68
N VAL A 395 18.10 8.52 2.50
CA VAL A 395 17.51 9.09 3.72
C VAL A 395 16.22 9.86 3.42
N LYS A 396 16.22 10.71 2.38
CA LYS A 396 15.01 11.45 1.96
C LYS A 396 13.86 10.51 1.59
N MET A 397 14.16 9.40 0.92
CA MET A 397 13.16 8.38 0.60
C MET A 397 12.61 7.74 1.89
N VAL A 398 13.46 7.25 2.79
CA VAL A 398 13.04 6.63 4.06
C VAL A 398 12.19 7.59 4.91
N GLN A 399 12.57 8.86 4.99
CA GLN A 399 11.79 9.90 5.67
C GLN A 399 10.40 10.09 5.04
N SER A 400 10.31 10.05 3.71
CA SER A 400 9.04 10.18 3.00
C SER A 400 8.10 8.98 3.20
N THR A 401 8.67 7.79 3.38
CA THR A 401 7.93 6.53 3.61
C THR A 401 7.47 6.42 5.07
N ASN A 402 8.33 6.70 6.04
CA ASN A 402 7.97 6.65 7.47
C ASN A 402 6.91 7.70 7.85
N ALA A 403 6.84 8.82 7.13
CA ALA A 403 5.75 9.79 7.31
C ALA A 403 4.35 9.24 6.93
N GLN A 404 4.25 8.02 6.37
CA GLN A 404 3.00 7.40 5.89
C GLN A 404 2.49 6.22 6.75
N GLN A 405 3.21 5.74 7.79
CA GLN A 405 2.81 4.62 8.67
C GLN A 405 2.62 5.07 10.14
N PRO A 406 1.44 4.90 10.78
CA PRO A 406 1.28 5.22 12.21
C PRO A 406 1.18 4.00 13.15
N ALA A 407 1.88 4.06 14.29
CA ALA A 407 1.91 3.08 15.37
C ALA A 407 0.58 3.00 16.18
N ALA A 408 0.20 1.79 16.60
CA ALA A 408 -1.09 1.44 17.20
C ALA A 408 -1.16 1.68 18.74
N ALA A 409 -2.32 2.09 19.26
CA ALA A 409 -2.58 2.20 20.70
C ALA A 409 -3.87 1.43 21.12
N LEU A 410 -3.75 0.68 22.21
CA LEU A 410 -4.67 -0.30 22.79
C LEU A 410 -5.70 0.29 23.79
N SER A 411 -6.92 -0.26 23.73
CA SER A 411 -7.83 -0.63 24.85
C SER A 411 -9.02 0.26 25.29
N ALA A 412 -10.10 -0.48 25.59
CA ALA A 412 -11.20 -0.31 26.57
C ALA A 412 -12.49 0.48 26.23
N PHE A 413 -13.63 -0.25 26.28
CA PHE A 413 -15.04 0.21 26.29
C PHE A 413 -15.56 0.38 27.74
N PRO A 414 -16.63 1.18 27.98
CA PRO A 414 -17.94 0.57 28.33
C PRO A 414 -19.20 1.33 27.80
N THR A 415 -20.37 0.81 28.18
CA THR A 415 -21.68 0.64 27.46
C THR A 415 -22.86 1.59 27.77
N SER A 416 -23.81 1.68 26.79
CA SER A 416 -25.31 1.86 26.85
C SER A 416 -25.97 3.23 27.14
N PRO A 417 -27.28 3.50 26.79
CA PRO A 417 -28.20 2.91 25.79
C PRO A 417 -28.90 3.92 24.82
N SER A 418 -29.53 3.41 23.76
CA SER A 418 -30.18 4.12 22.62
C SER A 418 -31.70 4.37 22.73
N PRO A 419 -32.28 5.15 21.79
CA PRO A 419 -33.56 4.83 21.13
C PRO A 419 -33.46 4.74 19.57
N SER A 420 -34.40 3.99 18.96
CA SER A 420 -34.32 3.31 17.63
C SER A 420 -34.62 4.13 16.34
N PRO A 421 -34.13 3.69 15.15
CA PRO A 421 -34.55 4.16 13.81
C PRO A 421 -35.16 3.08 12.87
N ILE A 422 -35.61 3.55 11.68
CA ILE A 422 -36.52 2.98 10.66
C ILE A 422 -35.83 1.99 9.67
N VAL A 423 -36.59 1.04 9.09
CA VAL A 423 -36.17 -0.11 8.23
C VAL A 423 -36.54 0.11 6.72
N PRO A 424 -35.73 -0.34 5.73
CA PRO A 424 -36.07 -0.37 4.30
C PRO A 424 -36.68 -1.72 3.83
N ALA A 425 -37.51 -1.63 2.78
CA ALA A 425 -38.39 -2.65 2.21
C ALA A 425 -37.71 -3.56 1.13
N PRO A 426 -38.32 -4.71 0.75
CA PRO A 426 -37.67 -5.75 -0.06
C PRO A 426 -37.74 -5.50 -1.59
N PRO A 427 -36.90 -6.20 -2.40
CA PRO A 427 -36.80 -5.99 -3.83
C PRO A 427 -37.87 -6.75 -4.63
N SER A 428 -38.32 -6.16 -5.75
CA SER A 428 -39.27 -6.73 -6.70
C SER A 428 -38.58 -7.44 -7.87
N ASP A 429 -39.21 -8.52 -8.32
CA ASP A 429 -38.82 -9.43 -9.41
C ASP A 429 -38.56 -8.73 -10.75
N HIS A 430 -37.44 -9.09 -11.39
CA HIS A 430 -37.34 -9.20 -12.85
C HIS A 430 -36.17 -10.14 -13.23
N ASP A 431 -36.53 -11.30 -13.78
CA ASP A 431 -35.63 -12.22 -14.47
C ASP A 431 -35.07 -11.60 -15.76
N GLY A 432 -33.77 -11.78 -15.99
CA GLY A 432 -33.06 -11.46 -17.23
C GLY A 432 -31.58 -11.76 -17.10
N ALA A 433 -31.12 -12.81 -17.79
CA ALA A 433 -29.74 -13.30 -17.80
C ALA A 433 -28.69 -12.18 -17.99
N ALA A 434 -27.69 -12.10 -17.09
CA ALA A 434 -26.57 -11.18 -17.22
C ALA A 434 -25.25 -11.84 -16.80
N ALA A 435 -24.27 -11.79 -17.68
CA ALA A 435 -22.87 -12.06 -17.39
C ALA A 435 -22.44 -11.25 -16.15
N ALA A 436 -21.61 -11.84 -15.28
CA ALA A 436 -21.12 -11.19 -14.06
C ALA A 436 -20.45 -9.85 -14.40
N ALA A 437 -21.14 -8.75 -14.13
CA ALA A 437 -20.65 -7.42 -14.40
C ALA A 437 -19.58 -7.05 -13.36
N GLU A 438 -18.39 -6.68 -13.82
CA GLU A 438 -17.32 -6.19 -12.95
C GLU A 438 -17.77 -4.91 -12.19
N THR A 439 -17.66 -4.92 -10.86
CA THR A 439 -18.05 -3.82 -9.96
C THR A 439 -16.83 -3.06 -9.42
N VAL A 440 -17.05 -1.83 -8.92
CA VAL A 440 -16.04 -0.96 -8.33
C VAL A 440 -16.50 -0.50 -6.95
N LEU A 441 -15.64 -0.65 -5.94
CA LEU A 441 -15.81 -0.03 -4.62
C LEU A 441 -15.32 1.41 -4.68
N TYR A 442 -16.26 2.35 -4.65
CA TYR A 442 -16.00 3.79 -4.68
C TYR A 442 -16.27 4.43 -3.32
N LEU A 443 -15.22 4.94 -2.66
CA LEU A 443 -15.34 5.76 -1.46
C LEU A 443 -15.84 7.15 -1.83
N ALA A 444 -17.11 7.39 -1.54
CA ALA A 444 -17.74 8.70 -1.64
C ALA A 444 -17.50 9.53 -0.37
N TYR A 445 -17.11 10.78 -0.59
CA TYR A 445 -17.02 11.84 0.42
C TYR A 445 -17.66 13.12 -0.12
N GLY A 446 -17.85 14.13 0.73
CA GLY A 446 -18.39 15.40 0.29
C GLY A 446 -19.82 15.29 -0.26
N SER A 447 -20.08 16.01 -1.35
CA SER A 447 -21.37 15.97 -2.07
C SER A 447 -21.71 14.60 -2.66
N ASN A 448 -20.73 13.71 -2.82
CA ASN A 448 -20.93 12.39 -3.40
C ASN A 448 -21.66 11.41 -2.47
N MET A 449 -21.73 11.72 -1.17
CA MET A 449 -22.52 10.94 -0.21
C MET A 449 -24.02 11.24 -0.25
N CYS A 450 -24.46 12.27 -0.96
CA CYS A 450 -25.87 12.69 -0.97
C CYS A 450 -26.64 12.01 -2.10
N ALA A 451 -27.80 11.44 -1.78
CA ALA A 451 -28.74 10.82 -2.71
C ALA A 451 -29.14 11.78 -3.85
N GLN A 452 -29.31 13.08 -3.57
CA GLN A 452 -29.61 14.08 -4.60
C GLN A 452 -28.52 14.13 -5.69
N THR A 453 -27.25 13.96 -5.31
CA THR A 453 -26.12 13.93 -6.24
C THR A 453 -26.04 12.58 -6.95
N PHE A 454 -26.10 11.49 -6.20
CA PHE A 454 -25.82 10.15 -6.71
C PHE A 454 -27.01 9.54 -7.47
N LEU A 455 -28.19 9.50 -6.84
CA LEU A 455 -29.42 8.98 -7.44
C LEU A 455 -30.11 10.01 -8.34
N GLY A 456 -30.12 11.28 -7.94
CA GLY A 456 -30.80 12.35 -8.68
C GLY A 456 -30.05 12.73 -9.94
N LYS A 457 -28.94 13.47 -9.79
CA LYS A 457 -28.24 14.09 -10.93
C LYS A 457 -27.50 13.12 -11.82
N ARG A 458 -26.93 12.05 -11.24
CA ARG A 458 -26.15 11.05 -12.00
C ARG A 458 -26.98 9.85 -12.44
N GLY A 459 -28.17 9.65 -11.88
CA GLY A 459 -28.98 8.46 -12.12
C GLY A 459 -28.34 7.16 -11.63
N ILE A 460 -27.30 7.23 -10.78
CA ILE A 460 -26.54 6.06 -10.33
C ILE A 460 -27.24 5.46 -9.13
N ARG A 461 -27.68 4.20 -9.28
CA ARG A 461 -28.21 3.39 -8.20
C ARG A 461 -27.10 2.43 -7.74
N PRO A 462 -26.45 2.69 -6.59
CA PRO A 462 -25.40 1.81 -6.11
C PRO A 462 -25.97 0.42 -5.80
N LEU A 463 -25.20 -0.62 -6.13
CA LEU A 463 -25.54 -2.03 -5.86
C LEU A 463 -25.56 -2.29 -4.36
N SER A 464 -24.63 -1.68 -3.64
CA SER A 464 -24.56 -1.69 -2.18
C SER A 464 -23.91 -0.41 -1.64
N ALA A 465 -24.13 -0.09 -0.37
CA ALA A 465 -23.54 1.06 0.31
C ALA A 465 -23.09 0.67 1.72
N LEU A 466 -21.88 1.09 2.11
CA LEU A 466 -21.27 0.78 3.40
C LEU A 466 -20.63 2.03 4.00
N ASN A 467 -21.04 2.41 5.21
CA ASN A 467 -20.43 3.52 5.93
C ASN A 467 -19.02 3.13 6.36
N VAL A 468 -18.04 4.00 6.14
CA VAL A 468 -16.64 3.71 6.47
C VAL A 468 -15.93 4.89 7.13
N SER A 469 -14.86 4.59 7.84
CA SER A 469 -13.80 5.54 8.15
C SER A 469 -12.58 5.21 7.31
N ALA A 470 -11.97 6.21 6.67
CA ALA A 470 -10.67 6.11 6.01
C ALA A 470 -9.62 6.83 6.88
N PRO A 471 -8.87 6.11 7.74
CA PRO A 471 -8.00 6.72 8.76
C PRO A 471 -6.82 7.53 8.21
N SER A 472 -6.38 7.21 6.99
CA SER A 472 -5.25 7.86 6.31
C SER A 472 -5.62 9.18 5.64
N LEU A 473 -6.92 9.48 5.50
CA LEU A 473 -7.41 10.67 4.83
C LEU A 473 -8.10 11.62 5.82
N ARG A 474 -8.11 12.92 5.51
CA ARG A 474 -8.95 13.94 6.14
C ARG A 474 -9.75 14.68 5.07
N LEU A 475 -10.94 15.15 5.43
CA LEU A 475 -11.74 16.04 4.60
C LEU A 475 -11.13 17.44 4.60
N THR A 476 -10.98 18.06 3.43
CA THR A 476 -10.54 19.45 3.24
C THR A 476 -11.51 20.20 2.35
N PHE A 477 -11.48 21.54 2.37
CA PHE A 477 -12.32 22.42 1.55
C PHE A 477 -11.46 23.35 0.69
N ASP A 478 -10.53 22.74 -0.04
CA ASP A 478 -9.44 23.41 -0.73
C ASP A 478 -9.47 23.23 -2.23
N LEU A 479 -10.56 22.66 -2.77
CA LEU A 479 -10.75 22.59 -4.22
C LEU A 479 -11.51 23.84 -4.67
N PRO A 480 -10.84 24.80 -5.34
CA PRO A 480 -11.44 26.09 -5.63
C PRO A 480 -12.32 26.03 -6.89
N ILE A 481 -13.52 26.62 -6.84
CA ILE A 481 -14.49 26.59 -7.94
C ILE A 481 -14.81 27.99 -8.45
N LEU A 482 -15.66 28.75 -7.75
CA LEU A 482 -16.10 30.08 -8.22
C LEU A 482 -16.32 31.05 -7.04
N PRO A 483 -15.48 32.09 -6.89
CA PRO A 483 -15.62 33.12 -5.86
C PRO A 483 -17.02 33.76 -5.83
N TYR A 484 -17.45 34.22 -4.65
CA TYR A 484 -18.76 34.84 -4.38
C TYR A 484 -19.99 33.94 -4.60
N ALA A 485 -19.83 32.71 -5.08
CA ALA A 485 -20.93 31.76 -5.29
C ALA A 485 -20.67 30.44 -4.57
N GLU A 486 -19.70 29.66 -5.06
CA GLU A 486 -19.25 28.41 -4.47
C GLU A 486 -17.73 28.45 -4.43
N PRO A 487 -17.14 29.11 -3.42
CA PRO A 487 -15.71 29.40 -3.45
C PRO A 487 -14.86 28.13 -3.48
N CYS A 488 -15.25 27.12 -2.72
CA CYS A 488 -14.60 25.83 -2.70
C CYS A 488 -15.57 24.66 -2.49
N THR A 489 -15.13 23.47 -2.88
CA THR A 489 -15.78 22.18 -2.62
C THR A 489 -14.84 21.26 -1.83
N SER A 490 -15.35 20.10 -1.41
CA SER A 490 -14.56 19.18 -0.63
C SER A 490 -13.50 18.46 -1.46
N ASN A 491 -12.34 18.26 -0.87
CA ASN A 491 -11.31 17.33 -1.34
C ASN A 491 -10.92 16.41 -0.15
N VAL A 492 -9.96 15.52 -0.40
CA VAL A 492 -9.28 14.78 0.65
C VAL A 492 -7.82 15.16 0.70
N ALA A 493 -7.20 15.04 1.87
CA ALA A 493 -5.75 15.15 2.01
C ALA A 493 -5.23 14.05 2.95
N PRO A 494 -3.95 13.65 2.85
CA PRO A 494 -3.35 12.80 3.86
C PRO A 494 -3.53 13.39 5.26
N ARG A 495 -4.03 12.59 6.20
CA ARG A 495 -4.21 13.01 7.59
C ARG A 495 -2.87 12.97 8.30
N ARG A 496 -2.39 14.13 8.79
CA ARG A 496 -1.23 14.21 9.69
C ARG A 496 -1.69 13.91 11.11
N LEU A 497 -1.05 12.97 11.80
CA LEU A 497 -1.29 12.74 13.21
C LEU A 497 -0.59 13.84 14.02
N PRO A 498 -1.26 14.42 15.04
CA PRO A 498 -0.58 15.33 15.97
C PRO A 498 0.56 14.60 16.67
N LYS A 499 1.70 15.28 16.86
CA LYS A 499 2.81 14.73 17.65
C LYS A 499 2.34 14.52 19.10
N PRO A 500 2.82 13.49 19.84
CA PRO A 500 2.40 13.22 21.21
C PRO A 500 2.50 14.42 22.18
N GLN A 501 3.42 15.36 21.94
CA GLN A 501 3.59 16.57 22.75
C GLN A 501 2.57 17.69 22.48
N GLU A 502 1.88 17.71 21.34
CA GLU A 502 0.87 18.74 21.01
C GLU A 502 -0.50 18.43 21.62
N GLN A 503 -0.68 17.26 22.23
CA GLN A 503 -1.94 16.86 22.88
C GLN A 503 -2.17 17.51 24.25
N GLN A 504 -1.19 18.24 24.82
CA GLN A 504 -1.32 18.88 26.14
C GLN A 504 -1.51 20.41 26.11
N SER A 505 -1.42 21.05 24.95
CA SER A 505 -1.78 22.45 24.82
C SER A 505 -3.14 22.56 24.16
N GLU A 506 -4.20 22.85 24.94
CA GLU A 506 -5.38 23.48 24.36
C GLU A 506 -4.90 24.74 23.63
N PRO A 507 -5.10 24.86 22.31
CA PRO A 507 -4.83 26.13 21.66
C PRO A 507 -5.79 27.14 22.24
N ALA A 508 -5.24 28.19 22.85
CA ALA A 508 -5.96 29.37 23.28
C ALA A 508 -6.97 29.76 22.18
N SER A 509 -8.20 30.06 22.59
CA SER A 509 -9.34 30.34 21.73
C SER A 509 -9.03 31.41 20.67
N ASP A 510 -8.51 30.99 19.52
CA ASP A 510 -8.30 31.87 18.39
C ASP A 510 -9.62 31.97 17.62
N ARG A 511 -10.31 33.10 17.81
CA ARG A 511 -11.65 33.36 17.30
C ARG A 511 -11.62 33.51 15.78
N GLY A 512 -11.63 32.39 15.07
CA GLY A 512 -11.72 32.40 13.60
C GLY A 512 -11.55 31.05 12.91
N ARG A 513 -10.93 30.05 13.55
CA ARG A 513 -10.61 28.76 12.92
C ARG A 513 -11.81 27.80 12.93
N ALA A 514 -12.03 27.08 11.83
CA ALA A 514 -13.08 26.06 11.71
C ALA A 514 -12.91 24.96 12.78
N PRO A 515 -14.00 24.34 13.27
CA PRO A 515 -13.91 23.21 14.18
C PRO A 515 -13.02 22.13 13.57
N THR A 516 -12.15 21.51 14.37
CA THR A 516 -11.16 20.55 13.84
C THR A 516 -11.64 19.12 14.06
N TRP A 517 -11.87 18.37 12.98
CA TRP A 517 -12.12 16.93 13.05
C TRP A 517 -10.79 16.18 13.20
N THR A 518 -10.61 15.49 14.33
CA THR A 518 -9.34 14.85 14.69
C THR A 518 -9.22 13.40 14.21
N ARG A 519 -10.33 12.76 13.80
CA ARG A 519 -10.38 11.38 13.32
C ARG A 519 -10.14 11.30 11.80
N GLY A 520 -10.09 10.08 11.27
CA GLY A 520 -10.04 9.84 9.81
C GLY A 520 -11.27 10.38 9.08
N LEU A 521 -11.16 10.52 7.76
CA LEU A 521 -12.27 10.82 6.87
C LEU A 521 -13.41 9.82 7.14
N VAL A 522 -14.63 10.32 7.24
CA VAL A 522 -15.83 9.49 7.34
C VAL A 522 -16.61 9.66 6.04
N GLY A 523 -16.92 8.54 5.40
CA GLY A 523 -17.55 8.50 4.09
C GLY A 523 -18.41 7.26 3.89
N VAL A 524 -18.83 7.05 2.66
CA VAL A 524 -19.66 5.91 2.25
C VAL A 524 -18.97 5.22 1.07
N VAL A 525 -18.68 3.94 1.18
CA VAL A 525 -18.28 3.14 0.03
C VAL A 525 -19.53 2.67 -0.70
N TYR A 526 -19.68 3.07 -1.95
CA TYR A 526 -20.67 2.52 -2.87
C TYR A 526 -20.03 1.44 -3.72
N GLU A 527 -20.73 0.31 -3.86
CA GLU A 527 -20.46 -0.62 -4.93
C GLU A 527 -21.25 -0.18 -6.17
N VAL A 528 -20.54 0.10 -7.26
CA VAL A 528 -21.13 0.61 -8.50
C VAL A 528 -20.63 -0.20 -9.70
N THR A 529 -21.37 -0.20 -10.81
CA THR A 529 -20.88 -0.85 -12.04
C THR A 529 -19.70 -0.04 -12.62
N ARG A 530 -18.89 -0.64 -13.50
CA ARG A 530 -17.85 0.14 -14.21
C ARG A 530 -18.41 1.31 -15.01
N ALA A 531 -19.62 1.16 -15.59
CA ALA A 531 -20.26 2.24 -16.35
C ALA A 531 -20.69 3.40 -15.44
N ASP A 532 -21.22 3.08 -14.26
CA ASP A 532 -21.54 4.08 -13.24
C ASP A 532 -20.27 4.76 -12.74
N TYR A 533 -19.18 4.01 -12.53
CA TYR A 533 -17.90 4.56 -12.12
C TYR A 533 -17.31 5.54 -13.16
N ALA A 534 -17.39 5.19 -14.45
CA ALA A 534 -17.04 6.10 -15.53
C ALA A 534 -17.92 7.38 -15.52
N THR A 535 -19.21 7.26 -15.21
CA THR A 535 -20.12 8.41 -15.05
C THR A 535 -19.73 9.30 -13.86
N ILE A 536 -19.26 8.72 -12.75
CA ILE A 536 -18.73 9.47 -11.60
C ILE A 536 -17.50 10.27 -12.04
N ILE A 537 -16.53 9.64 -12.71
CA ILE A 537 -15.31 10.31 -13.19
C ILE A 537 -15.68 11.45 -14.15
N ALA A 538 -16.58 11.21 -15.10
CA ALA A 538 -16.99 12.20 -16.10
C ALA A 538 -17.64 13.45 -15.47
N THR A 539 -18.46 13.25 -14.43
CA THR A 539 -19.18 14.34 -13.75
C THR A 539 -18.36 15.04 -12.66
N GLU A 540 -17.23 14.47 -12.24
CA GLU A 540 -16.27 15.08 -11.30
C GLU A 540 -15.15 15.83 -12.04
N GLY A 541 -15.36 16.22 -13.30
CA GLY A 541 -14.38 16.95 -14.10
C GLY A 541 -13.49 16.06 -14.97
N GLY A 542 -13.85 14.79 -15.17
CA GLY A 542 -13.29 13.93 -16.20
C GLY A 542 -11.78 13.64 -16.08
N GLY A 543 -11.24 13.71 -14.86
CA GLY A 543 -9.80 13.57 -14.60
C GLY A 543 -8.98 14.85 -14.79
N ALA A 544 -9.62 16.00 -15.03
CA ALA A 544 -8.91 17.29 -15.12
C ALA A 544 -8.47 17.81 -13.73
N SER A 545 -9.31 17.62 -12.71
CA SER A 545 -9.07 18.16 -11.36
C SER A 545 -8.71 17.10 -10.32
N TYR A 546 -8.92 15.81 -10.61
CA TYR A 546 -8.69 14.72 -9.68
C TYR A 546 -7.87 13.60 -10.27
N THR A 547 -7.10 12.95 -9.41
CA THR A 547 -6.43 11.66 -9.63
C THR A 547 -7.16 10.57 -8.84
N GLU A 548 -7.11 9.34 -9.33
CA GLU A 548 -7.63 8.19 -8.59
C GLU A 548 -6.58 7.67 -7.61
N ILE A 549 -6.99 7.41 -6.37
CA ILE A 549 -6.16 6.74 -5.36
C ILE A 549 -6.96 5.61 -4.70
N LEU A 550 -6.24 4.64 -4.13
CA LEU A 550 -6.82 3.61 -3.27
C LEU A 550 -6.74 4.06 -1.81
N ALA A 551 -7.88 4.08 -1.12
CA ALA A 551 -7.99 4.46 0.27
C ALA A 551 -8.34 3.26 1.15
N PRO A 552 -7.56 2.97 2.21
CA PRO A 552 -7.92 1.98 3.21
C PRO A 552 -9.13 2.47 4.00
N CYS A 553 -10.21 1.70 3.92
CA CYS A 553 -11.50 1.95 4.53
C CYS A 553 -11.78 0.90 5.60
N ILE A 554 -12.22 1.34 6.76
CA ILE A 554 -12.70 0.51 7.85
C ILE A 554 -14.20 0.70 7.93
N ALA A 555 -14.96 -0.37 7.77
CA ALA A 555 -16.41 -0.29 7.88
C ALA A 555 -16.84 0.12 9.28
N LEU A 556 -17.70 1.13 9.32
CA LEU A 556 -18.35 1.59 10.53
C LEU A 556 -19.48 0.62 10.83
N ALA A 557 -19.61 0.25 12.10
CA ALA A 557 -20.69 -0.64 12.53
C ALA A 557 -22.03 -0.04 12.06
N PRO A 558 -22.90 -0.84 11.41
CA PRO A 558 -24.23 -0.37 11.08
C PRO A 558 -24.92 0.04 12.40
N PRO A 559 -25.73 1.12 12.39
CA PRO A 559 -26.49 1.49 13.58
C PRO A 559 -27.36 0.29 13.99
N ALA A 560 -27.20 -0.17 15.23
CA ALA A 560 -27.87 -1.39 15.71
C ALA A 560 -29.38 -1.26 15.54
N ARG A 561 -30.00 -2.17 14.76
CA ARG A 561 -31.46 -2.29 14.68
C ARG A 561 -31.98 -3.02 15.92
N ALA A 562 -33.00 -2.45 16.56
CA ALA A 562 -33.80 -3.19 17.50
C ALA A 562 -34.67 -4.21 16.74
N GLY A 563 -34.44 -5.52 16.96
CA GLY A 563 -35.43 -6.56 16.69
C GLY A 563 -35.34 -7.37 15.38
N ALA A 564 -34.15 -7.79 14.92
CA ALA A 564 -34.07 -8.84 13.90
C ALA A 564 -33.28 -10.06 14.41
N GLY A 565 -33.97 -11.20 14.44
CA GLY A 565 -33.43 -12.50 14.84
C GLY A 565 -32.34 -13.02 13.90
N HIS A 566 -31.68 -14.08 14.37
CA HIS A 566 -30.55 -14.73 13.71
C HIS A 566 -30.85 -15.14 12.26
N GLY A 567 -29.96 -14.77 11.34
CA GLY A 567 -29.85 -15.39 10.01
C GLY A 567 -29.59 -14.40 8.87
N SER A 568 -28.44 -14.59 8.18
CA SER A 568 -28.00 -13.97 6.92
C SER A 568 -27.41 -12.55 6.99
N ASN A 569 -26.22 -12.41 6.38
CA ASN A 569 -25.32 -11.27 6.47
C ASN A 569 -25.07 -10.70 5.06
N PRO A 570 -25.25 -9.38 4.82
CA PRO A 570 -24.75 -8.79 3.59
C PRO A 570 -23.31 -8.27 3.71
N PHE A 571 -22.86 -7.75 4.86
CA PHE A 571 -21.45 -7.31 5.05
C PHE A 571 -21.02 -7.27 6.54
N PRO A 572 -20.12 -8.14 7.02
CA PRO A 572 -19.63 -8.14 8.40
C PRO A 572 -18.17 -7.67 8.43
N CYS A 573 -17.79 -6.62 7.69
CA CYS A 573 -16.39 -6.19 7.70
C CYS A 573 -16.08 -5.37 8.96
N ARG A 574 -15.41 -5.99 9.93
CA ARG A 574 -14.57 -5.27 10.90
C ARG A 574 -13.11 -5.15 10.44
N ARG A 575 -12.78 -5.71 9.27
CA ARG A 575 -11.45 -5.69 8.64
C ARG A 575 -11.35 -4.50 7.68
N PRO A 576 -10.19 -3.81 7.59
CA PRO A 576 -9.95 -2.79 6.57
C PRO A 576 -10.04 -3.39 5.16
N PHE A 577 -10.49 -2.61 4.19
CA PHE A 577 -10.50 -2.96 2.76
C PHE A 577 -10.16 -1.72 1.92
N LEU A 578 -9.76 -1.91 0.67
CA LEU A 578 -9.43 -0.80 -0.22
C LEU A 578 -10.64 -0.39 -1.06
N ALA A 579 -10.87 0.92 -1.16
CA ALA A 579 -11.83 1.50 -2.08
C ALA A 579 -11.16 2.61 -2.91
N ARG A 580 -11.56 2.74 -4.17
CA ARG A 580 -11.12 3.84 -5.03
C ARG A 580 -11.76 5.14 -4.58
N THR A 581 -11.00 6.23 -4.57
CA THR A 581 -11.52 7.58 -4.33
C THR A 581 -10.84 8.58 -5.25
N LEU A 582 -11.50 9.70 -5.46
CA LEU A 582 -10.93 10.84 -6.17
C LEU A 582 -10.13 11.70 -5.19
N TYR A 583 -8.98 12.20 -5.64
CA TYR A 583 -8.07 13.04 -4.86
C TYR A 583 -7.41 14.08 -5.77
N ALA A 584 -7.54 15.37 -5.42
CA ALA A 584 -6.83 16.45 -6.11
C ALA A 584 -5.49 16.72 -5.40
N PRO A 585 -4.33 16.37 -6.00
CA PRO A 585 -3.03 16.51 -5.38
C PRO A 585 -2.61 17.97 -5.22
N ARG A 586 -1.99 18.31 -4.08
CA ARG A 586 -1.40 19.63 -3.85
C ARG A 586 0.08 19.68 -4.24
N PRO A 587 0.52 20.74 -4.91
CA PRO A 587 1.93 21.16 -4.91
C PRO A 587 2.41 21.42 -3.47
N ARG A 588 3.60 20.94 -3.08
CA ARG A 588 4.18 21.31 -1.78
C ARG A 588 4.76 22.74 -1.88
N PRO A 589 4.73 23.54 -0.81
CA PRO A 589 5.49 24.78 -0.76
C PRO A 589 7.00 24.46 -0.79
N GLY A 590 7.78 25.12 -1.68
CA GLY A 590 9.23 24.90 -1.84
C GLY A 590 9.62 24.01 -3.03
N ASP A 591 8.66 23.71 -3.90
CA ASP A 591 8.75 22.75 -5.00
C ASP A 591 8.82 23.52 -6.36
N ASP A 592 9.15 24.82 -6.30
CA ASP A 592 9.16 25.85 -7.37
C ASP A 592 10.51 25.96 -8.13
N ASP A 593 11.50 25.17 -7.73
CA ASP A 593 12.87 25.18 -8.30
C ASP A 593 13.04 24.27 -9.53
N ASP A 594 11.97 23.61 -9.98
CA ASP A 594 12.01 22.71 -11.13
C ASP A 594 11.54 23.45 -12.40
N ASP A 595 12.46 23.72 -13.34
CA ASP A 595 12.19 24.46 -14.59
C ASP A 595 11.10 23.76 -15.43
N ASP A 596 11.01 22.43 -15.38
CA ASP A 596 9.98 21.64 -16.07
C ASP A 596 8.58 21.84 -15.44
N ARG A 597 8.53 22.23 -14.16
CA ARG A 597 7.27 22.52 -13.46
C ARG A 597 6.75 23.92 -13.77
N ARG A 598 7.62 24.92 -13.96
CA ARG A 598 7.20 26.26 -14.43
C ARG A 598 6.50 26.19 -15.79
N LEU A 599 6.96 25.30 -16.66
CA LEU A 599 6.34 25.01 -17.96
C LEU A 599 4.98 24.30 -17.84
N ARG A 600 4.77 23.49 -16.78
CA ARG A 600 3.54 22.71 -16.54
C ARG A 600 2.54 23.37 -15.58
N LEU A 601 2.94 24.39 -14.83
CA LEU A 601 2.10 25.12 -13.86
C LEU A 601 0.75 25.60 -14.45
N PRO A 602 0.70 26.13 -15.69
CA PRO A 602 -0.57 26.54 -16.31
C PRO A 602 -1.54 25.38 -16.60
N LEU A 603 -1.05 24.13 -16.56
CA LEU A 603 -1.80 22.91 -16.86
C LEU A 603 -2.20 22.11 -15.60
N LEU A 604 -1.86 22.58 -14.39
CA LEU A 604 -2.29 22.00 -13.12
C LEU A 604 -3.50 22.76 -12.54
N PRO A 605 -4.49 22.14 -11.89
CA PRO A 605 -5.60 22.87 -11.27
C PRO A 605 -5.11 23.97 -10.30
N PRO A 606 -5.77 25.14 -10.24
CA PRO A 606 -5.34 26.22 -9.35
C PRO A 606 -5.41 25.79 -7.88
N CYS A 607 -4.38 26.15 -7.10
CA CYS A 607 -4.34 25.95 -5.66
C CYS A 607 -4.35 27.31 -4.96
N ARG A 608 -5.17 27.46 -3.90
CA ARG A 608 -5.24 28.70 -3.12
C ARG A 608 -4.05 28.80 -2.15
N PRO A 609 -3.52 30.01 -1.87
CA PRO A 609 -2.38 30.21 -0.97
C PRO A 609 -2.64 29.80 0.49
N ASP A 610 -3.85 30.06 1.02
CA ASP A 610 -4.27 29.60 2.34
C ASP A 610 -5.59 28.79 2.26
N PRO A 611 -5.48 27.51 1.91
CA PRO A 611 -6.64 26.65 1.67
C PRO A 611 -7.36 26.21 2.94
N ASP A 612 -6.76 26.38 4.13
CA ASP A 612 -7.43 26.06 5.39
C ASP A 612 -8.36 27.21 5.85
N GLN A 613 -8.29 28.39 5.20
CA GLN A 613 -9.20 29.52 5.42
C GLN A 613 -10.44 29.49 4.52
N ALA A 614 -10.43 28.76 3.40
CA ALA A 614 -11.51 28.76 2.43
C ALA A 614 -12.83 28.21 3.03
N GLN A 615 -13.94 28.89 2.72
CA GLN A 615 -15.26 28.54 3.25
C GLN A 615 -16.20 28.01 2.15
N PRO A 616 -16.72 26.78 2.26
CA PRO A 616 -17.70 26.25 1.32
C PRO A 616 -19.03 27.00 1.45
N SER A 617 -19.82 27.05 0.38
CA SER A 617 -21.13 27.71 0.41
C SER A 617 -22.14 26.99 1.31
N ALA A 618 -23.13 27.72 1.82
CA ALA A 618 -24.23 27.12 2.60
C ALA A 618 -24.96 26.01 1.82
N ARG A 619 -25.16 26.22 0.51
CA ARG A 619 -25.75 25.21 -0.39
C ARG A 619 -24.92 23.94 -0.44
N TYR A 620 -23.60 24.05 -0.53
CA TYR A 620 -22.71 22.91 -0.61
C TYR A 620 -22.64 22.15 0.72
N LEU A 621 -22.49 22.86 1.84
CA LEU A 621 -22.52 22.25 3.18
C LEU A 621 -23.84 21.51 3.47
N ALA A 622 -24.97 22.03 2.99
CA ALA A 622 -26.26 21.35 3.13
C ALA A 622 -26.25 19.95 2.48
N LEU A 623 -25.57 19.77 1.34
CA LEU A 623 -25.42 18.45 0.70
C LEU A 623 -24.60 17.48 1.56
N LEU A 624 -23.52 17.96 2.19
CA LEU A 624 -22.68 17.14 3.06
C LEU A 624 -23.45 16.69 4.30
N VAL A 625 -24.19 17.62 4.93
CA VAL A 625 -25.01 17.33 6.10
C VAL A 625 -26.17 16.40 5.74
N ALA A 626 -26.82 16.61 4.60
CA ALA A 626 -27.90 15.75 4.10
C ALA A 626 -27.39 14.33 3.83
N GLY A 627 -26.32 14.16 3.05
CA GLY A 627 -25.74 12.84 2.76
C GLY A 627 -25.26 12.11 4.02
N ALA A 628 -24.66 12.83 4.97
CA ALA A 628 -24.27 12.24 6.25
C ALA A 628 -25.47 11.76 7.09
N ALA A 629 -26.59 12.49 7.04
CA ALA A 629 -27.82 12.12 7.72
C ALA A 629 -28.54 10.96 7.02
N GLU A 630 -28.64 10.99 5.68
CA GLU A 630 -29.24 9.94 4.83
C GLU A 630 -28.59 8.58 5.08
N HIS A 631 -27.27 8.56 5.20
CA HIS A 631 -26.51 7.34 5.45
C HIS A 631 -26.41 6.95 6.93
N GLY A 632 -26.87 7.78 7.86
CA GLY A 632 -26.74 7.51 9.29
C GLY A 632 -25.29 7.45 9.76
N LEU A 633 -24.43 8.36 9.26
CA LEU A 633 -23.04 8.49 9.70
C LEU A 633 -22.96 8.84 11.21
N PRO A 634 -21.83 8.59 11.90
CA PRO A 634 -21.70 8.84 13.34
C PRO A 634 -22.18 10.23 13.76
N ALA A 635 -22.94 10.31 14.86
CA ALA A 635 -23.56 11.56 15.33
C ALA A 635 -22.52 12.68 15.57
N GLU A 636 -21.34 12.32 16.06
CA GLU A 636 -20.20 13.22 16.26
C GLU A 636 -19.72 13.84 14.92
N TYR A 637 -19.68 13.04 13.85
CA TYR A 637 -19.29 13.51 12.53
C TYR A 637 -20.36 14.41 11.92
N GLN A 638 -21.65 14.07 12.10
CA GLN A 638 -22.74 14.95 11.68
C GLN A 638 -22.72 16.28 12.43
N ALA A 639 -22.41 16.27 13.73
CA ALA A 639 -22.26 17.48 14.54
C ALA A 639 -21.08 18.33 14.05
N TYR A 640 -19.95 17.70 13.73
CA TYR A 640 -18.81 18.37 13.09
C TYR A 640 -19.20 19.05 11.78
N LEU A 641 -19.87 18.35 10.86
CA LEU A 641 -20.30 18.93 9.57
C LEU A 641 -21.26 20.12 9.75
N ARG A 642 -22.18 20.05 10.74
CA ARG A 642 -23.09 21.17 11.07
C ARG A 642 -22.38 22.37 11.70
N ALA A 643 -21.23 22.14 12.34
CA ALA A 643 -20.44 23.20 12.97
C ALA A 643 -19.52 23.94 11.97
N LEU A 644 -19.37 23.44 10.74
CA LEU A 644 -18.63 24.12 9.69
C LEU A 644 -19.33 25.43 9.31
N ARG A 645 -18.55 26.51 9.22
CA ARG A 645 -19.08 27.83 8.86
C ARG A 645 -19.24 27.93 7.34
N PRO A 646 -20.45 28.25 6.84
CA PRO A 646 -20.64 28.53 5.42
C PRO A 646 -20.08 29.91 5.07
N TYR A 647 -19.61 30.04 3.82
CA TYR A 647 -19.39 31.35 3.21
C TYR A 647 -20.72 32.10 3.07
N THR A 648 -20.69 33.38 3.45
CA THR A 648 -21.82 34.30 3.36
C THR A 648 -21.35 35.66 2.86
N ILE A 649 -22.17 36.27 2.00
CA ILE A 649 -21.98 37.65 1.56
C ILE A 649 -22.44 38.58 2.67
N THR A 650 -21.55 39.44 3.14
CA THR A 650 -21.82 40.37 4.26
C THR A 650 -21.88 41.83 3.81
N SER A 651 -21.41 42.16 2.60
CA SER A 651 -21.37 43.52 2.09
C SER A 651 -22.07 43.70 0.74
N ARG A 652 -22.58 44.92 0.49
CA ARG A 652 -23.14 45.31 -0.81
C ARG A 652 -22.12 45.23 -1.96
N ARG A 653 -20.81 45.36 -1.65
CA ARG A 653 -19.73 45.23 -2.63
C ARG A 653 -19.56 43.77 -3.06
N GLN A 654 -19.56 42.83 -2.12
CA GLN A 654 -19.53 41.39 -2.42
C GLN A 654 -20.79 40.94 -3.17
N GLU A 655 -21.96 41.53 -2.85
CA GLU A 655 -23.20 41.28 -3.59
C GLU A 655 -23.09 41.71 -5.07
N LEU A 656 -22.50 42.88 -5.32
CA LEU A 656 -22.19 43.31 -6.68
C LEU A 656 -21.17 42.38 -7.35
N GLY A 657 -20.16 41.90 -6.61
CA GLY A 657 -19.21 40.89 -7.08
C GLY A 657 -19.89 39.56 -7.47
N ARG A 658 -20.87 39.10 -6.69
CA ARG A 658 -21.68 37.92 -7.02
C ARG A 658 -22.43 38.07 -8.33
N VAL A 659 -23.04 39.23 -8.57
CA VAL A 659 -23.81 39.48 -9.80
C VAL A 659 -22.90 39.66 -11.01
N VAL A 660 -21.88 40.50 -10.89
CA VAL A 660 -21.03 40.90 -12.03
C VAL A 660 -19.95 39.86 -12.30
N PHE A 661 -19.08 39.60 -11.33
CA PHE A 661 -17.92 38.73 -11.52
C PHE A 661 -18.33 37.26 -11.59
N ALA A 662 -19.06 36.77 -10.58
CA ALA A 662 -19.47 35.37 -10.57
C ALA A 662 -20.52 35.08 -11.65
N GLY A 663 -21.39 36.04 -11.98
CA GLY A 663 -22.34 35.93 -13.10
C GLY A 663 -21.65 35.77 -14.45
N PHE A 664 -20.63 36.59 -14.74
CA PHE A 664 -19.83 36.49 -15.96
C PHE A 664 -19.14 35.12 -16.07
N TRP A 665 -18.37 34.74 -15.04
CA TRP A 665 -17.62 33.48 -15.08
C TRP A 665 -18.52 32.24 -15.02
N ARG A 666 -19.72 32.34 -14.43
CA ARG A 666 -20.74 31.28 -14.48
C ARG A 666 -21.21 31.02 -15.91
N ALA A 667 -21.41 32.06 -16.72
CA ALA A 667 -21.80 31.91 -18.13
C ALA A 667 -20.73 31.18 -18.97
N VAL A 668 -19.46 31.22 -18.55
CA VAL A 668 -18.34 30.51 -19.20
C VAL A 668 -18.16 29.10 -18.63
N LEU A 669 -18.20 28.94 -17.31
CA LEU A 669 -17.88 27.68 -16.62
C LEU A 669 -18.99 26.63 -16.77
N VAL A 670 -20.26 27.03 -16.69
CA VAL A 670 -21.40 26.08 -16.73
C VAL A 670 -21.45 25.31 -18.07
N PRO A 671 -21.35 25.93 -19.25
CA PRO A 671 -21.31 25.19 -20.51
C PRO A 671 -20.18 24.15 -20.56
N LEU A 672 -18.99 24.47 -20.03
CA LEU A 672 -17.88 23.52 -19.96
C LEU A 672 -18.18 22.33 -19.06
N LEU A 673 -18.80 22.56 -17.89
CA LEU A 673 -19.21 21.48 -16.99
C LEU A 673 -20.33 20.61 -17.58
N VAL A 674 -21.22 21.18 -18.39
CA VAL A 674 -22.30 20.45 -19.08
C VAL A 674 -21.76 19.62 -20.25
N VAL A 675 -20.85 20.18 -21.05
CA VAL A 675 -20.28 19.51 -22.23
C VAL A 675 -19.26 18.43 -21.85
N GLY A 676 -18.53 18.61 -20.75
CA GLY A 676 -17.49 17.66 -20.29
C GLY A 676 -17.96 16.20 -20.28
N PRO A 677 -19.04 15.84 -19.57
CA PRO A 677 -19.57 14.48 -19.55
C PRO A 677 -20.00 13.92 -20.93
N TRP A 678 -20.35 14.79 -21.88
CA TRP A 678 -20.71 14.38 -23.24
C TRP A 678 -19.47 14.03 -24.07
N CYS A 679 -18.37 14.74 -23.84
CA CYS A 679 -17.08 14.48 -24.48
C CYS A 679 -16.26 13.39 -23.80
N ALA A 680 -16.65 12.96 -22.60
CA ALA A 680 -15.95 11.93 -21.83
C ALA A 680 -16.03 10.55 -22.50
N ASP A 681 -14.91 9.84 -22.48
CA ASP A 681 -14.83 8.45 -22.91
C ASP A 681 -15.77 7.58 -22.07
N LYS A 682 -16.66 6.82 -22.73
CA LYS A 682 -17.73 6.07 -22.04
C LYS A 682 -17.22 4.89 -21.20
N ARG A 683 -15.97 4.44 -21.40
CA ARG A 683 -15.39 3.32 -20.63
C ARG A 683 -14.61 3.80 -19.42
N THR A 684 -13.96 4.95 -19.50
CA THR A 684 -13.05 5.48 -18.47
C THR A 684 -13.60 6.72 -17.76
N GLY A 685 -14.58 7.40 -18.34
CA GLY A 685 -15.11 8.67 -17.84
C GLY A 685 -14.17 9.86 -18.05
N ARG A 686 -13.01 9.67 -18.68
CA ARG A 686 -12.02 10.73 -18.86
C ARG A 686 -12.37 11.63 -20.04
N VAL A 687 -12.25 12.94 -19.86
CA VAL A 687 -12.39 13.90 -20.97
C VAL A 687 -11.12 13.94 -21.81
N PRO A 688 -11.21 14.36 -23.09
CA PRO A 688 -10.03 14.52 -23.94
C PRO A 688 -9.01 15.47 -23.30
N PRO A 689 -7.70 15.21 -23.45
CA PRO A 689 -6.65 16.04 -22.81
C PRO A 689 -6.76 17.54 -23.12
N TRP A 690 -7.16 17.89 -24.36
CA TRP A 690 -7.37 19.29 -24.75
C TRP A 690 -8.53 19.94 -23.96
N PHE A 691 -9.58 19.18 -23.66
CA PHE A 691 -10.74 19.68 -22.91
C PHE A 691 -10.39 19.86 -21.43
N ALA A 692 -9.65 18.91 -20.86
CA ALA A 692 -9.09 19.03 -19.51
C ALA A 692 -8.21 20.30 -19.38
N ALA A 693 -7.33 20.54 -20.36
CA ALA A 693 -6.49 21.73 -20.40
C ALA A 693 -7.31 23.03 -20.46
N VAL A 694 -8.37 23.08 -21.29
CA VAL A 694 -9.28 24.24 -21.35
C VAL A 694 -9.95 24.50 -19.99
N LEU A 695 -10.46 23.45 -19.33
CA LEU A 695 -11.10 23.58 -18.03
C LEU A 695 -10.13 24.12 -16.96
N VAL A 696 -8.89 23.62 -16.94
CA VAL A 696 -7.84 24.10 -16.04
C VAL A 696 -7.46 25.55 -16.32
N VAL A 697 -7.31 25.94 -17.59
CA VAL A 697 -7.01 27.32 -17.98
C VAL A 697 -8.12 28.26 -17.57
N VAL A 698 -9.39 27.89 -17.76
CA VAL A 698 -10.54 28.71 -17.34
C VAL A 698 -10.55 28.89 -15.83
N LEU A 699 -10.31 27.83 -15.05
CA LEU A 699 -10.21 27.93 -13.59
C LEU A 699 -9.08 28.86 -13.16
N HIS A 700 -7.92 28.82 -13.80
CA HIS A 700 -6.84 29.78 -13.54
C HIS A 700 -7.26 31.22 -13.84
N LEU A 701 -7.89 31.47 -14.98
CA LEU A 701 -8.32 32.82 -15.35
C LEU A 701 -9.37 33.37 -14.37
N ILE A 702 -10.27 32.52 -13.86
CA ILE A 702 -11.20 32.87 -12.79
C ILE A 702 -10.42 33.36 -11.57
N TRP A 703 -9.49 32.56 -11.05
CA TRP A 703 -8.80 32.91 -9.80
C TRP A 703 -7.77 34.03 -9.95
N MET A 704 -7.08 34.12 -11.09
CA MET A 704 -6.21 35.25 -11.42
C MET A 704 -6.99 36.56 -11.51
N SER A 705 -8.11 36.59 -12.23
CA SER A 705 -8.94 37.80 -12.33
C SER A 705 -9.63 38.14 -11.00
N TYR A 706 -9.92 37.14 -10.18
CA TYR A 706 -10.39 37.35 -8.81
C TYR A 706 -9.33 38.04 -7.95
N ASP A 707 -8.12 37.49 -7.85
CA ASP A 707 -7.07 38.04 -7.00
C ASP A 707 -6.59 39.42 -7.49
N ALA A 708 -6.45 39.59 -8.81
CA ALA A 708 -5.95 40.83 -9.40
C ALA A 708 -6.98 41.96 -9.45
N MET A 709 -8.28 41.64 -9.58
CA MET A 709 -9.32 42.65 -9.79
C MET A 709 -10.51 42.51 -8.84
N ALA A 710 -11.14 41.34 -8.77
CA ALA A 710 -12.41 41.21 -8.09
C ALA A 710 -12.28 41.40 -6.57
N LYS A 711 -11.29 40.77 -5.92
CA LYS A 711 -11.07 40.86 -4.48
C LYS A 711 -10.75 42.29 -4.03
N PRO A 712 -9.87 43.06 -4.70
CA PRO A 712 -9.66 44.48 -4.39
C PRO A 712 -10.91 45.37 -4.56
N VAL A 713 -11.76 45.07 -5.55
CA VAL A 713 -12.92 45.93 -5.90
C VAL A 713 -14.17 45.58 -5.10
N PHE A 714 -14.51 44.29 -5.01
CA PHE A 714 -15.75 43.78 -4.45
C PHE A 714 -15.61 43.21 -3.03
N GLY A 715 -14.39 43.04 -2.53
CA GLY A 715 -14.10 42.45 -1.22
C GLY A 715 -13.85 40.94 -1.30
N ASP A 716 -13.69 40.28 -0.15
CA ASP A 716 -13.33 38.86 -0.13
C ASP A 716 -14.51 37.98 -0.60
N GLY A 717 -14.29 37.19 -1.65
CA GLY A 717 -15.24 36.23 -2.21
C GLY A 717 -14.96 34.77 -1.84
N GLU A 718 -14.00 34.53 -0.95
CA GLU A 718 -13.52 33.21 -0.51
C GLU A 718 -13.86 32.93 0.96
N THR A 719 -13.98 33.99 1.76
CA THR A 719 -14.25 33.92 3.20
C THR A 719 -15.28 34.97 3.64
N THR A 720 -16.08 34.64 4.66
CA THR A 720 -16.97 35.61 5.31
C THR A 720 -16.15 36.61 6.12
N VAL A 721 -16.21 37.89 5.73
CA VAL A 721 -15.62 38.99 6.51
C VAL A 721 -16.50 39.27 7.73
N GLY A 722 -15.92 39.19 8.93
CA GLY A 722 -16.61 39.45 10.19
C GLY A 722 -17.03 40.91 10.36
N GLU A 723 -18.26 41.13 10.81
CA GLU A 723 -18.76 42.46 11.20
C GLU A 723 -18.03 42.94 12.46
N GLY A 724 -17.19 43.96 12.30
CA GLY A 724 -16.99 44.93 13.37
C GLY A 724 -18.32 45.66 13.61
N GLU A 725 -18.81 45.60 14.85
CA GLU A 725 -19.90 46.41 15.41
C GLU A 725 -21.29 46.28 14.74
N GLY A 726 -22.10 45.34 15.27
CA GLY A 726 -23.52 45.61 15.49
C GLY A 726 -24.54 44.93 14.57
N ALA A 727 -24.73 43.61 14.66
CA ALA A 727 -26.02 43.00 14.35
C ALA A 727 -26.31 41.78 15.25
N ARG A 728 -27.58 41.68 15.66
CA ARG A 728 -28.09 40.84 16.75
C ARG A 728 -28.10 39.36 16.37
N GLY A 729 -27.83 38.52 17.37
CA GLY A 729 -27.91 37.06 17.25
C GLY A 729 -29.26 36.60 16.70
N VAL A 730 -29.22 35.85 15.60
CA VAL A 730 -30.38 35.16 15.05
C VAL A 730 -30.30 33.70 15.47
N ASN A 731 -31.29 33.30 16.27
CA ASN A 731 -31.49 31.97 16.80
C ASN A 731 -32.09 31.08 15.68
N TRP A 732 -31.37 30.05 15.21
CA TRP A 732 -31.80 29.19 14.09
C TRP A 732 -32.89 28.15 14.47
N ALA A 733 -33.54 28.30 15.62
CA ALA A 733 -34.66 27.44 15.99
C ALA A 733 -36.01 28.11 15.61
N ARG A 734 -36.60 27.61 14.51
CA ARG A 734 -37.97 27.87 13.96
C ARG A 734 -38.13 29.07 13.03
N GLY A 735 -38.55 28.79 11.80
CA GLY A 735 -39.36 29.72 11.01
C GLY A 735 -39.09 29.69 9.50
N ARG A 736 -40.03 29.12 8.74
CA ARG A 736 -40.17 29.20 7.28
C ARG A 736 -39.92 30.62 6.75
N VAL A 737 -38.97 30.78 5.82
CA VAL A 737 -38.98 31.86 4.81
C VAL A 737 -38.35 31.35 3.51
N LEU A 738 -39.23 31.18 2.53
CA LEU A 738 -39.11 31.22 1.06
C LEU A 738 -38.45 30.06 0.29
N ASP A 739 -39.31 29.43 -0.50
CA ASP A 739 -39.24 28.19 -1.28
C ASP A 739 -38.80 28.43 -2.75
N GLU A 740 -38.00 29.46 -3.08
CA GLU A 740 -37.83 29.88 -4.50
C GLU A 740 -36.40 29.93 -5.08
N GLU A 741 -35.34 29.51 -4.39
CA GLU A 741 -33.99 29.41 -5.02
C GLU A 741 -33.41 27.99 -4.95
N LYS A 742 -34.22 27.01 -5.35
CA LYS A 742 -33.73 25.70 -5.80
C LYS A 742 -33.27 25.84 -7.26
N GLY A 743 -32.03 25.42 -7.56
CA GLY A 743 -31.68 25.03 -8.93
C GLY A 743 -30.76 25.93 -9.77
N ALA A 744 -29.60 26.38 -9.30
CA ALA A 744 -28.60 26.97 -10.22
C ALA A 744 -27.18 26.97 -9.64
N LEU A 745 -26.50 25.83 -9.57
CA LEU A 745 -25.34 25.63 -10.45
C LEU A 745 -25.14 24.16 -10.85
N LEU A 746 -25.83 23.24 -10.16
CA LEU A 746 -25.92 21.82 -10.50
C LEU A 746 -27.32 21.24 -10.19
N GLY A 747 -28.30 22.04 -9.77
CA GLY A 747 -29.50 21.58 -9.04
C GLY A 747 -30.70 21.16 -9.87
N ASP A 748 -30.96 21.83 -11.00
CA ASP A 748 -32.13 21.55 -11.86
C ASP A 748 -31.64 21.19 -13.26
N MET A 749 -31.35 19.91 -13.47
CA MET A 749 -31.23 19.30 -14.80
C MET A 749 -31.90 17.93 -14.73
N ALA A 750 -33.22 17.92 -14.90
CA ALA A 750 -33.97 16.78 -15.39
C ALA A 750 -33.95 16.79 -16.92
#